data_AF-A0A832RKN3-F1
#
_entry.id   AF-A0A832RKN3-F1
#
_cell.length_a   1.000
_cell.length_b   1.000
_cell.length_c   1.000
_cell.angle_alpha   90.00
_cell.angle_beta   90.00
_cell.angle_gamma   90.00
#
_symmetry.space_group_name_H-M   'P 1'
#
loop_
_entity.id
_entity.type
_entity.pdbx_description
1 polymer ?
#
loop_
_entity_poly.entity_id
_entity_poly.type
_entity_poly.pdbx_seq_one_letter_code
_entity_poly.pdbx_strand_id
1 'polypeptide(L)'
;MISLCVSTVVAADNTDKSVDDTTIQQDDLKSVDTTQTATDALKKGKAVDNKKTATSSNTYYVATNGKSSNAGTESSPYDLKTGVTNLQRNKGGNLIVNGGTYKLSETIKFYEGTYTVTGKSGQSVIFDAQNKFRHFYLGGNSNVEIKNIVFTNGNGADMGNSGGAIKADAGGKKVIVNNTFKQNYASQYGGAISTNAENTEITNNIFTSNVAGISGGAITTTAKNTKITGNTFTQNSGARNGGAIYNSGSGTLVQNNKFTKNLSNQTAAAVYNTGDSVTLEKNVFQQNTASRTGGAVYDDSTGIKILNNEFTANNVKLIGNVGDGAAAYIRGSKATIQGNTFTDNSAAGSAGAVYLDTGGQATVTKNTFTTNKASNYGGALYSRGTSNKITDNTFIMNTDPNSKRTAIVSIGTGATVSNNKNADTSKYYGTICSAGNSATITGNTFEDTKPVVKVATVITVSKASAAVDDKMTLSATVKGVDGKAVTGGVLVFKINGKTVSNKIDVKNGAATTTVVAQKGFNNGNITASYGGTTTYLANKTATAAKATVSLRNAKLTITVDPKTNQQYDTVTFTAKVTDAATGKAMANNAKAYVIFKINGKTLKDSSNNTLKVKINNGVATYNYTIPKGTSAYTTDGKVKQYVVTTSLFNPNYNTPAKPTDTFTVKKSKVTITTTKLAVDMSSRKLIIKGNIKDYKNNNVIGISKLNVKINGVSIKVNNATTFNIKDGVINLSIDLPAKVTNIKFINNITLVTGPRTAYENYRVTTTNFEKA
;
A
#
# COMPACT_ATOMS: atom_id res chain seq x y z
N MET A 1 -55.42 -41.71 -21.43
CA MET A 1 -54.02 -42.13 -21.16
C MET A 1 -53.22 -42.00 -22.46
N ILE A 2 -52.04 -41.36 -22.41
CA ILE A 2 -50.87 -41.55 -23.32
C ILE A 2 -51.09 -41.10 -24.79
N SER A 3 -50.58 -39.92 -25.17
CA SER A 3 -49.25 -39.63 -25.79
C SER A 3 -49.14 -40.16 -27.24
N LEU A 4 -49.38 -39.38 -28.31
CA LEU A 4 -48.58 -38.31 -28.96
C LEU A 4 -47.19 -38.73 -29.50
N CYS A 5 -47.14 -38.92 -30.82
CA CYS A 5 -46.18 -38.47 -31.83
C CYS A 5 -46.61 -39.15 -33.15
N VAL A 6 -46.77 -38.50 -34.31
CA VAL A 6 -45.71 -38.03 -35.21
C VAL A 6 -46.33 -37.21 -36.38
N SER A 7 -45.53 -36.26 -36.89
CA SER A 7 -45.52 -35.66 -38.24
C SER A 7 -46.57 -34.62 -38.64
N THR A 8 -46.07 -33.54 -39.24
CA THR A 8 -46.67 -32.86 -40.41
C THR A 8 -45.63 -31.92 -40.99
N VAL A 9 -45.28 -32.12 -42.27
CA VAL A 9 -45.31 -31.07 -43.30
C VAL A 9 -45.54 -31.77 -44.64
N VAL A 10 -46.71 -31.55 -45.24
CA VAL A 10 -46.87 -31.42 -46.69
C VAL A 10 -47.86 -30.27 -46.90
N ALA A 11 -47.43 -29.26 -47.66
CA ALA A 11 -48.24 -28.13 -48.07
C ALA A 11 -49.18 -28.54 -49.21
N ALA A 12 -50.41 -28.01 -49.19
CA ALA A 12 -51.28 -27.98 -50.35
C ALA A 12 -51.49 -26.51 -50.75
N ASP A 13 -51.16 -26.26 -52.01
CA ASP A 13 -51.44 -25.08 -52.81
C ASP A 13 -52.92 -24.70 -52.77
N ASN A 14 -53.20 -23.40 -52.86
CA ASN A 14 -54.40 -22.93 -53.55
C ASN A 14 -54.00 -21.75 -54.44
N THR A 15 -54.03 -22.03 -55.73
CA THR A 15 -53.87 -21.16 -56.89
C THR A 15 -54.95 -20.07 -56.94
N ASP A 16 -54.64 -18.84 -57.39
CA ASP A 16 -54.77 -18.45 -58.82
C ASP A 16 -54.41 -16.96 -59.06
N LYS A 17 -53.60 -16.74 -60.11
CA LYS A 17 -53.48 -15.59 -61.06
C LYS A 17 -53.31 -14.14 -60.55
N SER A 18 -52.11 -13.56 -60.78
CA SER A 18 -51.73 -12.63 -61.89
C SER A 18 -52.24 -11.19 -61.67
N VAL A 19 -51.45 -10.12 -61.71
CA VAL A 19 -50.70 -9.58 -62.86
C VAL A 19 -49.64 -8.57 -62.35
N ASP A 20 -48.60 -8.42 -63.17
CA ASP A 20 -47.42 -7.56 -63.09
C ASP A 20 -47.70 -6.05 -63.30
N ASP A 21 -46.64 -5.26 -63.11
CA ASP A 21 -46.27 -4.00 -63.80
C ASP A 21 -46.29 -2.65 -63.04
N THR A 22 -45.11 -2.37 -62.48
CA THR A 22 -44.24 -1.16 -62.51
C THR A 22 -44.78 0.31 -62.62
N THR A 23 -44.23 1.15 -61.71
CA THR A 23 -43.72 2.57 -61.81
C THR A 23 -44.52 3.66 -62.57
N ILE A 24 -44.61 4.92 -62.11
CA ILE A 24 -43.55 5.97 -62.12
C ILE A 24 -44.01 7.20 -61.27
N GLN A 25 -43.05 7.90 -60.67
CA GLN A 25 -43.13 9.15 -59.88
C GLN A 25 -43.18 10.45 -60.71
N GLN A 26 -43.47 11.58 -60.03
CA GLN A 26 -42.86 12.94 -60.13
C GLN A 26 -43.96 14.02 -59.89
N ASP A 27 -43.75 15.17 -59.26
CA ASP A 27 -42.61 15.76 -58.54
C ASP A 27 -43.15 16.93 -57.68
N ASP A 28 -42.36 17.29 -56.68
CA ASP A 28 -42.53 18.38 -55.72
C ASP A 28 -42.70 19.78 -56.32
N LEU A 29 -43.36 20.71 -55.58
CA LEU A 29 -42.90 22.11 -55.44
C LEU A 29 -43.59 22.85 -54.27
N LYS A 30 -42.77 23.52 -53.46
CA LYS A 30 -43.05 24.20 -52.18
C LYS A 30 -43.31 25.71 -52.32
N SER A 31 -44.08 26.29 -51.40
CA SER A 31 -43.92 27.61 -50.71
C SER A 31 -45.27 27.94 -50.00
N VAL A 32 -45.43 28.04 -48.67
CA VAL A 32 -44.86 28.81 -47.54
C VAL A 32 -45.46 30.23 -47.38
N ASP A 33 -46.06 30.42 -46.19
CA ASP A 33 -46.39 31.66 -45.44
C ASP A 33 -47.57 32.54 -45.93
N THR A 34 -48.42 33.16 -45.11
CA THR A 34 -48.33 33.64 -43.71
C THR A 34 -49.70 33.68 -43.03
N THR A 35 -49.67 33.43 -41.72
CA THR A 35 -50.54 33.91 -40.63
C THR A 35 -51.35 35.21 -40.87
N GLN A 36 -52.65 35.19 -40.56
CA GLN A 36 -53.27 36.10 -39.58
C GLN A 36 -54.74 35.72 -39.28
N THR A 37 -54.97 34.79 -38.36
CA THR A 37 -56.19 34.78 -37.51
C THR A 37 -55.94 34.11 -36.15
N ALA A 38 -54.68 34.19 -35.70
CA ALA A 38 -54.19 33.68 -34.42
C ALA A 38 -54.64 34.50 -33.19
N THR A 39 -55.69 35.31 -33.29
CA THR A 39 -56.03 36.25 -32.20
C THR A 39 -57.27 35.85 -31.40
N ASP A 40 -58.19 35.03 -31.93
CA ASP A 40 -59.47 34.79 -31.24
C ASP A 40 -59.68 33.38 -30.67
N ALA A 41 -58.85 32.39 -31.04
CA ALA A 41 -59.01 31.00 -30.58
C ALA A 41 -58.33 30.68 -29.23
N LEU A 42 -57.70 31.65 -28.56
CA LEU A 42 -56.94 31.45 -27.31
C LEU A 42 -57.75 31.61 -26.01
N LYS A 43 -59.07 31.72 -26.05
CA LYS A 43 -59.89 31.85 -24.83
C LYS A 43 -61.11 30.92 -24.84
N LYS A 44 -60.96 29.78 -24.14
CA LYS A 44 -61.98 28.77 -23.75
C LYS A 44 -62.38 27.84 -24.91
N GLY A 45 -62.18 26.53 -24.91
CA GLY A 45 -61.83 25.56 -23.88
C GLY A 45 -62.50 24.24 -24.26
N LYS A 46 -61.71 23.15 -24.32
CA LYS A 46 -62.03 21.74 -24.66
C LYS A 46 -61.63 21.29 -26.07
N ALA A 47 -60.32 21.02 -26.21
CA ALA A 47 -59.78 20.24 -27.30
C ALA A 47 -60.03 18.74 -27.07
N VAL A 48 -60.83 18.14 -27.94
CA VAL A 48 -60.56 16.79 -28.42
C VAL A 48 -59.76 17.02 -29.70
N ASP A 49 -58.49 16.64 -29.73
CA ASP A 49 -57.88 16.39 -31.03
C ASP A 49 -56.76 15.36 -30.99
N ASN A 50 -56.82 14.52 -32.02
CA ASN A 50 -56.11 13.30 -32.23
C ASN A 50 -55.00 13.59 -33.24
N LYS A 51 -53.84 14.06 -32.77
CA LYS A 51 -52.59 14.11 -33.56
C LYS A 51 -51.39 14.31 -32.63
N LYS A 52 -50.55 13.27 -32.49
CA LYS A 52 -49.16 13.49 -32.04
C LYS A 52 -48.21 12.49 -32.68
N THR A 53 -47.63 12.93 -33.79
CA THR A 53 -46.26 12.63 -34.22
C THR A 53 -45.29 12.63 -33.05
N ALA A 54 -44.40 11.63 -32.98
CA ALA A 54 -43.16 11.58 -32.21
C ALA A 54 -43.16 12.35 -30.88
N THR A 55 -43.80 11.79 -29.86
CA THR A 55 -43.70 12.30 -28.48
C THR A 55 -42.32 12.01 -27.90
N SER A 56 -41.64 13.06 -27.42
CA SER A 56 -40.62 13.04 -26.36
C SER A 56 -40.58 11.72 -25.59
N SER A 57 -39.44 11.01 -25.56
CA SER A 57 -39.29 9.79 -24.77
C SER A 57 -39.70 10.06 -23.32
N ASN A 58 -40.88 9.60 -22.94
CA ASN A 58 -41.40 9.74 -21.59
C ASN A 58 -40.44 9.03 -20.65
N THR A 59 -39.81 9.79 -19.76
CA THR A 59 -38.86 9.26 -18.78
C THR A 59 -39.55 9.16 -17.43
N TYR A 60 -39.57 7.96 -16.86
CA TYR A 60 -40.19 7.65 -15.59
C TYR A 60 -39.13 7.21 -14.59
N TYR A 61 -39.07 7.89 -13.44
CA TYR A 61 -38.22 7.52 -12.33
C TYR A 61 -39.00 6.61 -11.38
N VAL A 62 -38.37 5.52 -10.93
CA VAL A 62 -38.93 4.61 -9.92
C VAL A 62 -37.99 4.47 -8.72
N ALA A 63 -38.57 4.29 -7.54
CA ALA A 63 -37.83 4.09 -6.28
C ALA A 63 -38.55 3.07 -5.39
N THR A 64 -37.84 2.44 -4.45
CA THR A 64 -38.43 1.48 -3.49
C THR A 64 -39.44 2.12 -2.54
N ASN A 65 -39.33 3.43 -2.30
CA ASN A 65 -40.28 4.25 -1.53
C ASN A 65 -41.25 5.03 -2.44
N GLY A 66 -41.20 4.81 -3.75
CA GLY A 66 -42.11 5.44 -4.70
C GLY A 66 -43.56 4.99 -4.49
N LYS A 67 -44.50 5.77 -5.00
CA LYS A 67 -45.94 5.50 -4.89
C LYS A 67 -46.61 5.70 -6.24
N SER A 68 -47.73 5.01 -6.48
CA SER A 68 -48.55 5.17 -7.67
C SER A 68 -49.11 6.59 -7.85
N SER A 69 -49.30 7.33 -6.75
CA SER A 69 -49.77 8.72 -6.72
C SER A 69 -48.71 9.77 -7.05
N ASN A 70 -47.43 9.39 -7.17
CA ASN A 70 -46.34 10.32 -7.43
C ASN A 70 -46.33 10.81 -8.89
N ALA A 71 -45.49 11.78 -9.23
CA ALA A 71 -45.44 12.35 -10.59
C ALA A 71 -44.56 11.55 -11.57
N GLY A 72 -43.78 10.58 -11.09
CA GLY A 72 -42.81 9.85 -11.91
C GLY A 72 -41.54 10.62 -12.25
N THR A 73 -41.32 11.76 -11.61
CA THR A 73 -40.12 12.60 -11.76
C THR A 73 -39.03 12.15 -10.80
N GLU A 74 -37.80 12.64 -10.98
CA GLU A 74 -36.68 12.29 -10.12
C GLU A 74 -36.93 12.63 -8.63
N SER A 75 -37.58 13.76 -8.36
CA SER A 75 -37.94 14.20 -7.00
C SER A 75 -39.22 13.54 -6.45
N SER A 76 -40.05 12.96 -7.31
CA SER A 76 -41.31 12.30 -6.96
C SER A 76 -41.47 11.00 -7.76
N PRO A 77 -40.69 9.95 -7.45
CA PRO A 77 -40.62 8.74 -8.27
C PRO A 77 -41.84 7.84 -8.08
N TYR A 78 -42.24 7.13 -9.14
CA TYR A 78 -43.25 6.08 -9.06
C TYR A 78 -42.77 4.86 -8.27
N ASP A 79 -43.70 4.02 -7.81
CA ASP A 79 -43.36 2.61 -7.55
C ASP A 79 -43.04 1.88 -8.87
N LEU A 80 -42.33 0.76 -8.80
CA LEU A 80 -41.90 0.02 -9.99
C LEU A 80 -43.07 -0.39 -10.90
N LYS A 81 -44.17 -0.88 -10.30
CA LYS A 81 -45.33 -1.37 -11.04
C LYS A 81 -45.98 -0.26 -11.86
N THR A 82 -46.13 0.92 -11.27
CA THR A 82 -46.72 2.09 -11.92
C THR A 82 -45.83 2.60 -13.05
N GLY A 83 -44.52 2.71 -12.81
CA GLY A 83 -43.56 3.11 -13.86
C GLY A 83 -43.57 2.17 -15.07
N VAL A 84 -43.55 0.86 -14.83
CA VAL A 84 -43.64 -0.17 -15.88
C VAL A 84 -44.98 -0.10 -16.62
N THR A 85 -46.10 0.07 -15.92
CA THR A 85 -47.44 0.17 -16.53
C THR A 85 -47.52 1.37 -17.48
N ASN A 86 -46.93 2.50 -17.09
CA ASN A 86 -46.90 3.70 -17.94
C ASN A 86 -46.04 3.49 -19.20
N LEU A 87 -44.90 2.80 -19.08
CA LEU A 87 -44.13 2.40 -20.26
C LEU A 87 -44.95 1.54 -21.22
N GLN A 88 -45.56 0.46 -20.69
CA GLN A 88 -46.34 -0.50 -21.48
C GLN A 88 -47.51 0.18 -22.20
N ARG A 89 -48.23 1.08 -21.51
CA ARG A 89 -49.35 1.84 -22.10
C ARG A 89 -48.90 2.70 -23.27
N ASN A 90 -47.73 3.33 -23.17
CA ASN A 90 -47.19 4.20 -24.20
C ASN A 90 -46.48 3.45 -25.33
N LYS A 91 -46.30 2.13 -25.21
CA LYS A 91 -45.46 1.32 -26.10
C LYS A 91 -44.04 1.89 -26.26
N GLY A 92 -43.53 2.55 -25.22
CA GLY A 92 -42.16 3.03 -25.19
C GLY A 92 -41.86 4.09 -24.14
N GLY A 93 -40.58 4.48 -24.08
CA GLY A 93 -40.02 5.44 -23.12
C GLY A 93 -38.87 4.87 -22.30
N ASN A 94 -38.43 5.65 -21.31
CA ASN A 94 -37.30 5.32 -20.44
C ASN A 94 -37.75 5.07 -19.00
N LEU A 95 -37.34 3.97 -18.40
CA LEU A 95 -37.45 3.73 -16.96
C LEU A 95 -36.08 3.92 -16.31
N ILE A 96 -35.97 4.91 -15.41
CA ILE A 96 -34.80 5.13 -14.57
C ILE A 96 -35.08 4.60 -13.18
N VAL A 97 -34.33 3.58 -12.77
CA VAL A 97 -34.56 2.88 -11.51
C VAL A 97 -33.55 3.36 -10.47
N ASN A 98 -34.03 3.98 -9.39
CA ASN A 98 -33.18 4.37 -8.26
C ASN A 98 -32.72 3.14 -7.47
N GLY A 99 -31.61 3.28 -6.74
CA GLY A 99 -30.98 2.25 -5.94
C GLY A 99 -31.92 1.62 -4.93
N GLY A 100 -31.82 0.31 -4.77
CA GLY A 100 -32.67 -0.47 -3.88
C GLY A 100 -32.92 -1.88 -4.42
N THR A 101 -33.59 -2.68 -3.58
CA THR A 101 -34.01 -4.04 -3.93
C THR A 101 -35.49 -4.06 -4.22
N TYR A 102 -35.84 -4.44 -5.44
CA TYR A 102 -37.20 -4.57 -5.94
C TYR A 102 -37.57 -6.06 -5.98
N LYS A 103 -38.35 -6.49 -5.00
CA LYS A 103 -38.91 -7.85 -4.98
C LYS A 103 -40.05 -7.93 -5.99
N LEU A 104 -39.86 -8.74 -7.03
CA LEU A 104 -40.88 -8.90 -8.06
C LEU A 104 -42.00 -9.82 -7.57
N SER A 105 -43.23 -9.42 -7.87
CA SER A 105 -44.46 -10.17 -7.66
C SER A 105 -45.03 -10.76 -8.94
N GLU A 106 -44.46 -10.40 -10.09
CA GLU A 106 -44.82 -10.88 -11.42
C GLU A 106 -43.67 -10.64 -12.41
N THR A 107 -43.65 -11.37 -13.53
CA THR A 107 -42.75 -11.09 -14.66
C THR A 107 -43.15 -9.80 -15.36
N ILE A 108 -42.19 -8.92 -15.61
CA ILE A 108 -42.40 -7.70 -16.41
C ILE A 108 -42.35 -8.06 -17.89
N LYS A 109 -43.41 -7.71 -18.64
CA LYS A 109 -43.58 -8.13 -20.03
C LYS A 109 -43.60 -6.93 -20.97
N PHE A 110 -42.72 -6.94 -21.97
CA PHE A 110 -42.69 -5.94 -23.05
C PHE A 110 -43.04 -6.62 -24.37
N TYR A 111 -44.33 -6.66 -24.72
CA TYR A 111 -44.79 -7.39 -25.91
C TYR A 111 -44.45 -6.68 -27.23
N GLU A 112 -44.62 -5.36 -27.28
CA GLU A 112 -44.41 -4.50 -28.44
C GLU A 112 -43.97 -3.11 -27.99
N GLY A 113 -43.20 -2.38 -28.81
CA GLY A 113 -42.78 -0.99 -28.52
C GLY A 113 -41.28 -0.83 -28.28
N THR A 114 -40.82 0.39 -27.95
CA THR A 114 -39.39 0.70 -27.78
C THR A 114 -39.07 1.21 -26.38
N TYR A 115 -38.35 0.40 -25.60
CA TYR A 115 -38.15 0.59 -24.17
C TYR A 115 -36.68 0.67 -23.79
N THR A 116 -36.35 1.58 -22.89
CA THR A 116 -35.06 1.59 -22.19
C THR A 116 -35.29 1.43 -20.69
N VAL A 117 -34.64 0.45 -20.07
CA VAL A 117 -34.68 0.21 -18.62
C VAL A 117 -33.27 0.35 -18.06
N THR A 118 -33.04 1.38 -17.24
CA THR A 118 -31.70 1.74 -16.76
C THR A 118 -31.68 1.85 -15.24
N GLY A 119 -30.81 1.07 -14.59
CA GLY A 119 -30.42 1.32 -13.21
C GLY A 119 -29.60 2.60 -13.10
N LYS A 120 -29.93 3.45 -12.12
CA LYS A 120 -29.27 4.74 -11.93
C LYS A 120 -27.78 4.55 -11.64
N SER A 121 -26.94 5.23 -12.41
CA SER A 121 -25.48 5.13 -12.31
C SER A 121 -24.98 5.41 -10.89
N GLY A 122 -24.00 4.63 -10.43
CA GLY A 122 -23.44 4.73 -9.07
C GLY A 122 -24.34 4.17 -7.97
N GLN A 123 -25.52 3.63 -8.30
CA GLN A 123 -26.44 3.03 -7.33
C GLN A 123 -26.61 1.54 -7.59
N SER A 124 -26.78 0.75 -6.52
CA SER A 124 -27.07 -0.68 -6.63
C SER A 124 -28.56 -0.89 -6.85
N VAL A 125 -28.95 -1.28 -8.07
CA VAL A 125 -30.34 -1.60 -8.44
C VAL A 125 -30.49 -3.10 -8.58
N ILE A 126 -31.29 -3.71 -7.69
CA ILE A 126 -31.45 -5.16 -7.62
C ILE A 126 -32.90 -5.52 -7.93
N PHE A 127 -33.11 -6.33 -8.96
CA PHE A 127 -34.38 -6.99 -9.22
C PHE A 127 -34.29 -8.43 -8.70
N ASP A 128 -35.03 -8.71 -7.63
CA ASP A 128 -35.07 -10.03 -6.98
C ASP A 128 -36.39 -10.72 -7.31
N ALA A 129 -36.33 -11.78 -8.10
CA ALA A 129 -37.51 -12.55 -8.51
C ALA A 129 -37.86 -13.69 -7.55
N GLN A 130 -37.15 -13.80 -6.42
CA GLN A 130 -37.49 -14.66 -5.28
C GLN A 130 -37.60 -16.16 -5.62
N ASN A 131 -36.94 -16.60 -6.70
CA ASN A 131 -37.04 -17.94 -7.31
C ASN A 131 -38.45 -18.31 -7.80
N LYS A 132 -39.34 -17.32 -7.94
CA LYS A 132 -40.75 -17.53 -8.32
C LYS A 132 -41.06 -17.11 -9.74
N PHE A 133 -40.35 -16.12 -10.27
CA PHE A 133 -40.69 -15.50 -11.55
C PHE A 133 -39.47 -15.35 -12.44
N ARG A 134 -39.71 -15.20 -13.75
CA ARG A 134 -38.76 -14.56 -14.66
C ARG A 134 -38.78 -13.04 -14.43
N HIS A 135 -37.66 -12.35 -14.57
CA HIS A 135 -37.65 -10.88 -14.47
C HIS A 135 -38.32 -10.21 -15.67
N PHE A 136 -37.84 -10.51 -16.88
CA PHE A 136 -38.33 -9.90 -18.12
C PHE A 136 -38.71 -10.91 -19.19
N TYR A 137 -39.85 -10.64 -19.84
CA TYR A 137 -40.20 -11.24 -21.12
C TYR A 137 -40.24 -10.16 -22.20
N LEU A 138 -39.46 -10.33 -23.26
CA LEU A 138 -39.29 -9.37 -24.35
C LEU A 138 -39.89 -9.97 -25.62
N GLY A 139 -41.03 -9.46 -26.06
CA GLY A 139 -41.74 -9.93 -27.26
C GLY A 139 -41.04 -9.55 -28.56
N GLY A 140 -41.38 -10.24 -29.64
CA GLY A 140 -40.77 -10.05 -30.96
C GLY A 140 -40.95 -8.64 -31.54
N ASN A 141 -42.04 -7.96 -31.21
CA ASN A 141 -42.32 -6.60 -31.67
C ASN A 141 -41.73 -5.51 -30.75
N SER A 142 -40.88 -5.89 -29.80
CA SER A 142 -40.26 -4.96 -28.85
C SER A 142 -38.81 -4.65 -29.21
N ASN A 143 -38.40 -3.39 -29.17
CA ASN A 143 -37.01 -2.97 -29.12
C ASN A 143 -36.69 -2.63 -27.66
N VAL A 144 -35.72 -3.32 -27.06
CA VAL A 144 -35.48 -3.19 -25.61
C VAL A 144 -33.99 -3.04 -25.33
N GLU A 145 -33.67 -2.00 -24.58
CA GLU A 145 -32.35 -1.76 -24.02
C GLU A 145 -32.38 -1.87 -22.48
N ILE A 146 -31.52 -2.70 -21.90
CA ILE A 146 -31.46 -2.96 -20.46
C ILE A 146 -30.04 -2.69 -19.96
N LYS A 147 -29.92 -1.81 -18.95
CA LYS A 147 -28.63 -1.33 -18.44
C LYS A 147 -28.55 -1.27 -16.91
N ASN A 148 -27.39 -1.61 -16.36
CA ASN A 148 -26.99 -1.35 -14.97
C ASN A 148 -27.91 -1.97 -13.89
N ILE A 149 -28.45 -3.17 -14.13
CA ILE A 149 -29.34 -3.87 -13.20
C ILE A 149 -28.71 -5.18 -12.73
N VAL A 150 -28.93 -5.52 -11.46
CA VAL A 150 -28.65 -6.84 -10.90
C VAL A 150 -29.93 -7.69 -10.95
N PHE A 151 -29.95 -8.70 -11.81
CA PHE A 151 -31.00 -9.73 -11.88
C PHE A 151 -30.62 -10.92 -11.01
N THR A 152 -31.35 -11.12 -9.90
CA THR A 152 -31.10 -12.23 -8.98
C THR A 152 -32.32 -13.11 -8.76
N ASN A 153 -32.08 -14.39 -8.52
CA ASN A 153 -33.09 -15.39 -8.16
C ASN A 153 -34.24 -15.49 -9.18
N GLY A 154 -33.93 -15.33 -10.47
CA GLY A 154 -34.88 -15.55 -11.57
C GLY A 154 -35.19 -17.02 -11.75
N ASN A 155 -36.44 -17.35 -12.03
CA ASN A 155 -36.88 -18.71 -12.33
C ASN A 155 -37.72 -18.74 -13.61
N GLY A 156 -37.22 -19.43 -14.64
CA GLY A 156 -37.85 -19.53 -15.96
C GLY A 156 -38.95 -20.59 -16.07
N ALA A 157 -39.48 -21.12 -14.97
CA ALA A 157 -40.55 -22.14 -14.95
C ALA A 157 -41.83 -21.69 -15.67
N ASP A 158 -42.06 -20.38 -15.80
CA ASP A 158 -43.21 -19.81 -16.51
C ASP A 158 -42.92 -19.70 -18.01
N MET A 159 -43.86 -20.13 -18.88
CA MET A 159 -43.82 -19.91 -20.34
C MET A 159 -42.50 -20.34 -21.03
N GLY A 160 -42.32 -21.66 -21.24
CA GLY A 160 -41.26 -22.20 -22.10
C GLY A 160 -39.96 -22.59 -21.41
N ASN A 161 -39.91 -22.61 -20.07
CA ASN A 161 -38.85 -23.26 -19.28
C ASN A 161 -37.41 -22.77 -19.55
N SER A 162 -37.27 -21.59 -20.16
CA SER A 162 -35.99 -21.04 -20.63
C SER A 162 -35.86 -19.57 -20.26
N GLY A 163 -34.63 -19.07 -20.12
CA GLY A 163 -34.36 -17.68 -19.77
C GLY A 163 -34.81 -17.35 -18.35
N GLY A 164 -34.03 -17.75 -17.35
CA GLY A 164 -34.42 -17.59 -15.93
C GLY A 164 -34.59 -16.14 -15.49
N ALA A 165 -33.80 -15.22 -16.06
CA ALA A 165 -33.97 -13.79 -15.88
C ALA A 165 -34.68 -13.14 -17.08
N ILE A 166 -34.23 -13.42 -18.30
CA ILE A 166 -34.72 -12.79 -19.52
C ILE A 166 -35.03 -13.86 -20.57
N LYS A 167 -36.26 -13.81 -21.11
CA LYS A 167 -36.63 -14.50 -22.35
C LYS A 167 -36.94 -13.47 -23.41
N ALA A 168 -36.26 -13.54 -24.54
CA ALA A 168 -36.46 -12.66 -25.69
C ALA A 168 -36.90 -13.48 -26.90
N ASP A 169 -38.04 -13.09 -27.47
CA ASP A 169 -38.65 -13.72 -28.65
C ASP A 169 -38.16 -13.07 -29.96
N ALA A 170 -38.39 -13.76 -31.08
CA ALA A 170 -37.76 -13.45 -32.36
C ALA A 170 -38.31 -12.15 -32.92
N GLY A 171 -37.43 -11.33 -33.49
CA GLY A 171 -37.74 -9.97 -33.94
C GLY A 171 -37.37 -8.91 -32.90
N GLY A 172 -37.31 -7.64 -33.32
CA GLY A 172 -37.03 -6.47 -32.50
C GLY A 172 -35.62 -6.45 -31.89
N LYS A 173 -34.96 -5.29 -31.84
CA LYS A 173 -33.59 -5.17 -31.35
C LYS A 173 -33.51 -5.37 -29.83
N LYS A 174 -32.62 -6.25 -29.37
CA LYS A 174 -32.38 -6.51 -27.95
C LYS A 174 -30.95 -6.13 -27.57
N VAL A 175 -30.80 -5.21 -26.63
CA VAL A 175 -29.51 -4.68 -26.17
C VAL A 175 -29.42 -4.85 -24.65
N ILE A 176 -28.50 -5.69 -24.19
CA ILE A 176 -28.35 -6.08 -22.79
C ILE A 176 -26.92 -5.72 -22.38
N VAL A 177 -26.75 -4.64 -21.61
CA VAL A 177 -25.44 -4.02 -21.39
C VAL A 177 -25.18 -3.70 -19.91
N ASN A 178 -23.98 -3.97 -19.39
CA ASN A 178 -23.57 -3.60 -18.03
C ASN A 178 -24.49 -4.13 -16.91
N ASN A 179 -25.09 -5.31 -17.09
CA ASN A 179 -25.94 -5.93 -16.07
C ASN A 179 -25.20 -7.03 -15.30
N THR A 180 -25.73 -7.41 -14.14
CA THR A 180 -25.29 -8.59 -13.40
C THR A 180 -26.43 -9.60 -13.32
N PHE A 181 -26.21 -10.82 -13.82
CA PHE A 181 -27.12 -11.95 -13.71
C PHE A 181 -26.55 -12.95 -12.69
N LYS A 182 -27.22 -13.09 -11.55
CA LYS A 182 -26.77 -13.92 -10.44
C LYS A 182 -27.82 -14.95 -10.04
N GLN A 183 -27.43 -16.22 -9.92
CA GLN A 183 -28.30 -17.26 -9.35
C GLN A 183 -29.67 -17.37 -10.04
N ASN A 184 -29.72 -17.14 -11.36
CA ASN A 184 -30.92 -17.35 -12.14
C ASN A 184 -30.97 -18.81 -12.62
N TYR A 185 -32.18 -19.36 -12.65
CA TYR A 185 -32.45 -20.75 -12.95
C TYR A 185 -33.46 -20.88 -14.09
N ALA A 186 -33.18 -21.80 -15.01
CA ALA A 186 -34.15 -22.29 -15.99
C ALA A 186 -34.10 -23.81 -16.03
N SER A 187 -35.26 -24.47 -16.12
CA SER A 187 -35.32 -25.94 -16.17
C SER A 187 -34.81 -26.52 -17.49
N GLN A 188 -34.75 -25.74 -18.57
CA GLN A 188 -34.23 -26.17 -19.86
C GLN A 188 -33.01 -25.36 -20.32
N TYR A 189 -33.21 -24.16 -20.85
CA TYR A 189 -32.17 -23.44 -21.58
C TYR A 189 -31.94 -22.02 -21.06
N GLY A 190 -30.69 -21.56 -21.04
CA GLY A 190 -30.38 -20.17 -20.72
C GLY A 190 -30.75 -19.83 -19.28
N GLY A 191 -29.93 -20.25 -18.31
CA GLY A 191 -30.24 -20.04 -16.89
C GLY A 191 -30.46 -18.56 -16.54
N ALA A 192 -29.79 -17.64 -17.25
CA ALA A 192 -30.08 -16.22 -17.20
C ALA A 192 -30.88 -15.74 -18.43
N ILE A 193 -30.34 -15.91 -19.63
CA ILE A 193 -30.91 -15.34 -20.86
C ILE A 193 -31.19 -16.44 -21.88
N SER A 194 -32.39 -16.44 -22.46
CA SER A 194 -32.73 -17.21 -23.65
C SER A 194 -33.23 -16.26 -24.74
N THR A 195 -32.61 -16.29 -25.92
CA THR A 195 -32.97 -15.39 -27.03
C THR A 195 -33.00 -16.10 -28.39
N ASN A 196 -33.98 -15.74 -29.21
CA ASN A 196 -34.05 -16.03 -30.65
C ASN A 196 -34.17 -14.73 -31.48
N ALA A 197 -33.92 -13.56 -30.87
CA ALA A 197 -33.92 -12.27 -31.56
C ALA A 197 -32.59 -12.03 -32.30
N GLU A 198 -32.64 -11.88 -33.61
CA GLU A 198 -31.46 -11.63 -34.44
C GLU A 198 -30.78 -10.30 -34.06
N ASN A 199 -29.45 -10.24 -34.27
CA ASN A 199 -28.63 -9.06 -33.96
C ASN A 199 -28.71 -8.63 -32.48
N THR A 200 -28.99 -9.57 -31.56
CA THR A 200 -28.95 -9.32 -30.12
C THR A 200 -27.53 -8.94 -29.68
N GLU A 201 -27.41 -7.89 -28.88
CA GLU A 201 -26.14 -7.42 -28.29
C GLU A 201 -26.13 -7.69 -26.78
N ILE A 202 -25.18 -8.52 -26.34
CA ILE A 202 -24.95 -8.86 -24.93
C ILE A 202 -23.53 -8.40 -24.58
N THR A 203 -23.41 -7.23 -23.95
CA THR A 203 -22.12 -6.56 -23.79
C THR A 203 -21.81 -6.17 -22.35
N ASN A 204 -20.58 -6.42 -21.89
CA ASN A 204 -20.09 -5.98 -20.57
C ASN A 204 -20.95 -6.44 -19.37
N ASN A 205 -21.61 -7.58 -19.47
CA ASN A 205 -22.40 -8.15 -18.38
C ASN A 205 -21.59 -9.13 -17.53
N ILE A 206 -22.05 -9.36 -16.31
CA ILE A 206 -21.51 -10.35 -15.37
C ILE A 206 -22.55 -11.45 -15.16
N PHE A 207 -22.21 -12.70 -15.51
CA PHE A 207 -23.05 -13.88 -15.30
C PHE A 207 -22.39 -14.77 -14.24
N THR A 208 -23.00 -14.86 -13.05
CA THR A 208 -22.46 -15.63 -11.93
C THR A 208 -23.45 -16.67 -11.41
N SER A 209 -23.05 -17.93 -11.36
CA SER A 209 -23.82 -19.01 -10.75
C SER A 209 -25.23 -19.18 -11.33
N ASN A 210 -25.42 -18.90 -12.62
CA ASN A 210 -26.67 -19.19 -13.30
C ASN A 210 -26.71 -20.67 -13.72
N VAL A 211 -27.89 -21.26 -13.70
CA VAL A 211 -28.07 -22.70 -13.87
C VAL A 211 -29.16 -23.00 -14.89
N ALA A 212 -28.85 -23.89 -15.85
CA ALA A 212 -29.81 -24.44 -16.80
C ALA A 212 -29.90 -25.95 -16.64
N GLY A 213 -31.12 -26.48 -16.56
CA GLY A 213 -31.38 -27.93 -16.44
C GLY A 213 -31.04 -28.75 -17.69
N ILE A 214 -30.78 -28.11 -18.84
CA ILE A 214 -30.28 -28.76 -20.06
C ILE A 214 -29.01 -28.09 -20.56
N SER A 215 -29.06 -26.87 -21.09
CA SER A 215 -27.89 -26.25 -21.72
C SER A 215 -27.87 -24.73 -21.66
N GLY A 216 -26.68 -24.14 -21.74
CA GLY A 216 -26.50 -22.69 -21.66
C GLY A 216 -26.75 -22.21 -20.24
N GLY A 217 -25.88 -22.57 -19.30
CA GLY A 217 -26.08 -22.24 -17.88
C GLY A 217 -26.30 -20.75 -17.63
N ALA A 218 -25.72 -19.88 -18.45
CA ALA A 218 -26.04 -18.46 -18.49
C ALA A 218 -26.92 -18.09 -19.70
N ILE A 219 -26.43 -18.35 -20.92
CA ILE A 219 -27.05 -17.87 -22.16
C ILE A 219 -27.36 -19.04 -23.07
N THR A 220 -28.56 -19.04 -23.64
CA THR A 220 -28.88 -19.79 -24.85
C THR A 220 -29.31 -18.84 -25.95
N THR A 221 -28.74 -19.00 -27.15
CA THR A 221 -29.19 -18.27 -28.34
C THR A 221 -29.35 -19.20 -29.55
N THR A 222 -30.45 -19.02 -30.26
CA THR A 222 -30.73 -19.62 -31.57
C THR A 222 -30.75 -18.55 -32.68
N ALA A 223 -30.38 -17.31 -32.33
CA ALA A 223 -30.54 -16.15 -33.17
C ALA A 223 -29.31 -15.90 -34.06
N LYS A 224 -29.53 -15.41 -35.28
CA LYS A 224 -28.46 -14.99 -36.17
C LYS A 224 -27.74 -13.75 -35.66
N ASN A 225 -26.44 -13.68 -35.92
CA ASN A 225 -25.58 -12.52 -35.67
C ASN A 225 -25.61 -12.02 -34.21
N THR A 226 -25.75 -12.93 -33.25
CA THR A 226 -25.68 -12.57 -31.82
C THR A 226 -24.25 -12.10 -31.48
N LYS A 227 -24.11 -10.95 -30.81
CA LYS A 227 -22.82 -10.43 -30.34
C LYS A 227 -22.72 -10.58 -28.83
N ILE A 228 -21.73 -11.32 -28.36
CA ILE A 228 -21.44 -11.56 -26.95
C ILE A 228 -20.04 -10.99 -26.68
N THR A 229 -19.95 -9.76 -26.18
CA THR A 229 -18.68 -9.02 -26.10
C THR A 229 -18.36 -8.50 -24.69
N GLY A 230 -17.13 -8.67 -24.21
CA GLY A 230 -16.68 -8.03 -22.96
C GLY A 230 -17.34 -8.57 -21.68
N ASN A 231 -18.02 -9.73 -21.73
CA ASN A 231 -18.75 -10.28 -20.59
C ASN A 231 -17.85 -11.15 -19.69
N THR A 232 -18.25 -11.32 -18.44
CA THR A 232 -17.64 -12.25 -17.49
C THR A 232 -18.62 -13.35 -17.10
N PHE A 233 -18.26 -14.62 -17.34
CA PHE A 233 -19.03 -15.81 -16.99
C PHE A 233 -18.30 -16.61 -15.91
N THR A 234 -18.83 -16.62 -14.69
CA THR A 234 -18.23 -17.30 -13.54
C THR A 234 -19.18 -18.35 -12.97
N GLN A 235 -18.71 -19.59 -12.86
CA GLN A 235 -19.45 -20.67 -12.18
C GLN A 235 -20.87 -20.90 -12.70
N ASN A 236 -21.14 -20.62 -13.98
CA ASN A 236 -22.41 -21.00 -14.59
C ASN A 236 -22.42 -22.50 -14.89
N SER A 237 -23.59 -23.12 -14.83
CA SER A 237 -23.73 -24.57 -14.94
C SER A 237 -24.84 -24.97 -15.89
N GLY A 238 -24.51 -25.78 -16.89
CA GLY A 238 -25.45 -26.45 -17.79
C GLY A 238 -25.45 -27.95 -17.51
N ALA A 239 -26.60 -28.55 -17.28
CA ALA A 239 -26.64 -29.97 -16.88
C ALA A 239 -26.18 -30.93 -17.99
N ARG A 240 -26.27 -30.56 -19.27
CA ARG A 240 -25.76 -31.35 -20.40
C ARG A 240 -24.64 -30.65 -21.15
N ASN A 241 -24.92 -29.47 -21.71
CA ASN A 241 -23.98 -28.81 -22.61
C ASN A 241 -23.87 -27.31 -22.32
N GLY A 242 -22.72 -26.71 -22.63
CA GLY A 242 -22.56 -25.26 -22.62
C GLY A 242 -22.76 -24.68 -21.22
N GLY A 243 -21.81 -24.93 -20.32
CA GLY A 243 -21.93 -24.49 -18.93
C GLY A 243 -22.16 -22.98 -18.77
N ALA A 244 -21.64 -22.17 -19.69
CA ALA A 244 -22.01 -20.76 -19.81
C ALA A 244 -22.96 -20.52 -21.00
N ILE A 245 -22.54 -20.86 -22.22
CA ILE A 245 -23.23 -20.51 -23.46
C ILE A 245 -23.57 -21.78 -24.25
N TYR A 246 -24.82 -21.86 -24.70
CA TYR A 246 -25.24 -22.75 -25.77
C TYR A 246 -25.67 -21.90 -26.98
N ASN A 247 -25.00 -22.10 -28.11
CA ASN A 247 -25.28 -21.40 -29.36
C ASN A 247 -25.68 -22.38 -30.46
N SER A 248 -26.85 -22.16 -31.05
CA SER A 248 -27.26 -22.78 -32.32
C SER A 248 -27.58 -21.77 -33.42
N GLY A 249 -27.42 -20.47 -33.13
CA GLY A 249 -27.56 -19.39 -34.11
C GLY A 249 -26.30 -19.21 -34.96
N SER A 250 -26.46 -18.85 -36.24
CA SER A 250 -25.34 -18.62 -37.13
C SER A 250 -24.75 -17.20 -37.01
N GLY A 251 -23.48 -17.03 -37.37
CA GLY A 251 -22.80 -15.73 -37.37
C GLY A 251 -22.55 -15.14 -35.97
N THR A 252 -22.65 -15.95 -34.91
CA THR A 252 -22.42 -15.50 -33.53
C THR A 252 -20.95 -15.09 -33.34
N LEU A 253 -20.75 -13.91 -32.74
CA LEU A 253 -19.44 -13.40 -32.34
C LEU A 253 -19.31 -13.44 -30.82
N VAL A 254 -18.34 -14.20 -30.32
CA VAL A 254 -17.96 -14.24 -28.90
C VAL A 254 -16.58 -13.62 -28.78
N GLN A 255 -16.50 -12.38 -28.30
CA GLN A 255 -15.26 -11.60 -28.31
C GLN A 255 -14.93 -10.97 -26.95
N ASN A 256 -13.64 -10.97 -26.56
CA ASN A 256 -13.18 -10.29 -25.34
C ASN A 256 -13.90 -10.72 -24.04
N ASN A 257 -14.40 -11.95 -23.96
CA ASN A 257 -15.09 -12.45 -22.77
C ASN A 257 -14.14 -13.24 -21.86
N LYS A 258 -14.50 -13.34 -20.58
CA LYS A 258 -13.83 -14.19 -19.60
C LYS A 258 -14.77 -15.30 -19.11
N PHE A 259 -14.37 -16.55 -19.27
CA PHE A 259 -15.07 -17.74 -18.80
C PHE A 259 -14.26 -18.41 -17.70
N THR A 260 -14.74 -18.39 -16.46
CA THR A 260 -14.02 -18.92 -15.30
C THR A 260 -14.84 -19.93 -14.53
N LYS A 261 -14.31 -21.16 -14.37
CA LYS A 261 -14.92 -22.21 -13.54
C LYS A 261 -16.37 -22.56 -13.91
N ASN A 262 -16.75 -22.40 -15.18
CA ASN A 262 -18.06 -22.88 -15.63
C ASN A 262 -18.05 -24.41 -15.73
N LEU A 263 -19.21 -25.02 -15.55
CA LEU A 263 -19.38 -26.47 -15.38
C LEU A 263 -20.40 -27.03 -16.37
N SER A 264 -20.07 -28.18 -16.94
CA SER A 264 -21.02 -29.00 -17.69
C SER A 264 -20.87 -30.47 -17.31
N ASN A 265 -21.98 -31.17 -17.07
CA ASN A 265 -21.92 -32.61 -16.75
C ASN A 265 -21.76 -33.50 -17.99
N GLN A 266 -21.72 -32.94 -19.21
CA GLN A 266 -21.34 -33.70 -20.41
C GLN A 266 -20.31 -32.92 -21.22
N THR A 267 -20.74 -31.94 -22.01
CA THR A 267 -19.90 -31.34 -23.06
C THR A 267 -19.75 -29.83 -22.87
N ALA A 268 -18.59 -29.25 -23.20
CA ALA A 268 -18.37 -27.79 -23.22
C ALA A 268 -18.77 -27.07 -21.95
N ALA A 269 -17.85 -26.92 -21.01
CA ALA A 269 -18.18 -26.21 -19.78
C ALA A 269 -18.30 -24.69 -19.98
N ALA A 270 -17.73 -24.12 -21.05
CA ALA A 270 -17.93 -22.71 -21.40
C ALA A 270 -18.90 -22.56 -22.57
N VAL A 271 -18.49 -22.93 -23.79
CA VAL A 271 -19.25 -22.64 -25.02
C VAL A 271 -19.51 -23.92 -25.79
N TYR A 272 -20.78 -24.28 -25.92
CA TYR A 272 -21.23 -25.33 -26.83
C TYR A 272 -21.83 -24.69 -28.08
N ASN A 273 -21.28 -25.01 -29.25
CA ASN A 273 -21.70 -24.43 -30.51
C ASN A 273 -22.15 -25.50 -31.52
N THR A 274 -23.30 -25.25 -32.14
CA THR A 274 -23.79 -25.94 -33.35
C THR A 274 -24.21 -24.97 -34.45
N GLY A 275 -24.07 -23.66 -34.23
CA GLY A 275 -24.40 -22.63 -35.21
C GLY A 275 -23.22 -22.35 -36.14
N ASP A 276 -23.49 -22.14 -37.43
CA ASP A 276 -22.46 -21.94 -38.46
C ASP A 276 -21.77 -20.57 -38.39
N SER A 277 -20.55 -20.50 -38.93
CA SER A 277 -19.77 -19.25 -39.07
C SER A 277 -19.53 -18.50 -37.75
N VAL A 278 -19.31 -19.25 -36.67
CA VAL A 278 -19.06 -18.67 -35.34
C VAL A 278 -17.60 -18.24 -35.19
N THR A 279 -17.40 -17.08 -34.57
CA THR A 279 -16.07 -16.56 -34.24
C THR A 279 -15.91 -16.42 -32.73
N LEU A 280 -14.91 -17.11 -32.18
CA LEU A 280 -14.39 -16.94 -30.82
C LEU A 280 -13.06 -16.17 -30.90
N GLU A 281 -13.03 -14.92 -30.47
CA GLU A 281 -11.84 -14.08 -30.55
C GLU A 281 -11.46 -13.41 -29.23
N LYS A 282 -10.17 -13.45 -28.85
CA LYS A 282 -9.63 -12.71 -27.69
C LYS A 282 -10.34 -13.01 -26.36
N ASN A 283 -10.87 -14.22 -26.21
CA ASN A 283 -11.50 -14.66 -24.97
C ASN A 283 -10.48 -15.35 -24.05
N VAL A 284 -10.79 -15.36 -22.76
CA VAL A 284 -10.04 -16.08 -21.73
C VAL A 284 -10.91 -17.20 -21.15
N PHE A 285 -10.52 -18.45 -21.36
CA PHE A 285 -11.15 -19.65 -20.81
C PHE A 285 -10.26 -20.23 -19.72
N GLN A 286 -10.68 -20.10 -18.46
CA GLN A 286 -9.91 -20.53 -17.30
C GLN A 286 -10.68 -21.52 -16.43
N GLN A 287 -10.06 -22.67 -16.12
CA GLN A 287 -10.58 -23.64 -15.14
C GLN A 287 -12.00 -24.14 -15.43
N ASN A 288 -12.43 -24.12 -16.69
CA ASN A 288 -13.73 -24.65 -17.09
C ASN A 288 -13.65 -26.19 -17.10
N THR A 289 -14.69 -26.86 -16.60
CA THR A 289 -14.67 -28.33 -16.40
C THR A 289 -15.88 -29.00 -17.04
N ALA A 290 -15.65 -29.88 -18.02
CA ALA A 290 -16.67 -30.76 -18.57
C ALA A 290 -16.44 -32.21 -18.08
N SER A 291 -17.46 -33.06 -18.11
CA SER A 291 -17.33 -34.46 -17.68
C SER A 291 -17.18 -35.49 -18.82
N ARG A 292 -17.22 -35.06 -20.09
CA ARG A 292 -17.03 -35.96 -21.25
C ARG A 292 -16.11 -35.40 -22.32
N THR A 293 -16.41 -34.22 -22.87
CA THR A 293 -15.61 -33.64 -23.97
C THR A 293 -15.63 -32.11 -23.96
N GLY A 294 -14.61 -31.49 -24.56
CA GLY A 294 -14.53 -30.04 -24.73
C GLY A 294 -14.51 -29.32 -23.38
N GLY A 295 -13.41 -29.39 -22.64
CA GLY A 295 -13.39 -28.85 -21.26
C GLY A 295 -13.76 -27.36 -21.17
N ALA A 296 -13.51 -26.57 -22.22
CA ALA A 296 -14.09 -25.24 -22.39
C ALA A 296 -15.05 -25.16 -23.60
N VAL A 297 -14.58 -25.51 -24.80
CA VAL A 297 -15.30 -25.29 -26.05
C VAL A 297 -15.60 -26.61 -26.74
N TYR A 298 -16.82 -26.73 -27.27
CA TYR A 298 -17.20 -27.76 -28.22
C TYR A 298 -17.85 -27.10 -29.43
N ASP A 299 -17.44 -27.53 -30.61
CA ASP A 299 -17.98 -27.03 -31.88
C ASP A 299 -18.36 -28.19 -32.80
N ASP A 300 -19.58 -28.12 -33.33
CA ASP A 300 -20.11 -29.03 -34.36
C ASP A 300 -20.71 -28.24 -35.52
N SER A 301 -20.08 -27.11 -35.84
CA SER A 301 -20.56 -26.18 -36.88
C SER A 301 -19.73 -26.26 -38.15
N THR A 302 -20.19 -25.63 -39.21
CA THR A 302 -19.38 -25.39 -40.40
C THR A 302 -18.61 -24.08 -40.26
N GLY A 303 -17.29 -24.17 -40.13
CA GLY A 303 -16.39 -23.01 -40.26
C GLY A 303 -16.17 -22.18 -39.00
N ILE A 304 -15.98 -22.79 -37.83
CA ILE A 304 -15.61 -22.04 -36.62
C ILE A 304 -14.23 -21.36 -36.77
N LYS A 305 -14.12 -20.13 -36.26
CA LYS A 305 -12.86 -19.40 -36.08
C LYS A 305 -12.55 -19.25 -34.60
N ILE A 306 -11.41 -19.76 -34.15
CA ILE A 306 -10.89 -19.64 -32.78
C ILE A 306 -9.58 -18.86 -32.86
N LEU A 307 -9.64 -17.55 -32.58
CA LEU A 307 -8.57 -16.60 -32.85
C LEU A 307 -8.07 -15.89 -31.57
N ASN A 308 -6.77 -15.91 -31.32
CA ASN A 308 -6.14 -15.09 -30.28
C ASN A 308 -6.73 -15.27 -28.87
N ASN A 309 -7.22 -16.47 -28.52
CA ASN A 309 -7.79 -16.77 -27.21
C ASN A 309 -6.73 -17.35 -26.25
N GLU A 310 -7.01 -17.26 -24.95
CA GLU A 310 -6.25 -17.94 -23.89
C GLU A 310 -7.09 -19.06 -23.28
N PHE A 311 -6.56 -20.28 -23.25
CA PHE A 311 -7.14 -21.44 -22.59
C PHE A 311 -6.21 -21.93 -21.49
N THR A 312 -6.58 -21.72 -20.23
CA THR A 312 -5.73 -22.04 -19.09
C THR A 312 -6.42 -22.98 -18.10
N ALA A 313 -5.78 -24.13 -17.83
CA ALA A 313 -6.23 -25.10 -16.83
C ALA A 313 -7.68 -25.61 -17.03
N ASN A 314 -8.17 -25.67 -18.28
CA ASN A 314 -9.46 -26.29 -18.56
C ASN A 314 -9.30 -27.81 -18.52
N ASN A 315 -10.35 -28.49 -18.07
CA ASN A 315 -10.27 -29.89 -17.70
C ASN A 315 -11.47 -30.68 -18.21
N VAL A 316 -11.22 -31.93 -18.60
CA VAL A 316 -12.28 -32.92 -18.79
C VAL A 316 -12.12 -34.01 -17.74
N LYS A 317 -13.09 -34.11 -16.83
CA LYS A 317 -13.15 -35.18 -15.83
C LYS A 317 -13.60 -36.47 -16.51
N LEU A 318 -13.03 -37.60 -16.09
CA LEU A 318 -13.43 -38.92 -16.58
C LEU A 318 -14.77 -39.33 -15.99
N ILE A 319 -15.79 -39.51 -16.83
CA ILE A 319 -16.96 -40.36 -16.53
C ILE A 319 -17.10 -41.38 -17.67
N GLY A 320 -16.67 -42.62 -17.42
CA GLY A 320 -16.63 -43.69 -18.43
C GLY A 320 -15.37 -43.65 -19.31
N ASN A 321 -15.48 -44.05 -20.58
CA ASN A 321 -14.34 -44.19 -21.51
C ASN A 321 -14.12 -42.99 -22.46
N VAL A 322 -14.76 -41.84 -22.23
CA VAL A 322 -14.68 -40.66 -23.12
C VAL A 322 -14.30 -39.44 -22.29
N GLY A 323 -13.22 -38.75 -22.69
CA GLY A 323 -12.59 -37.69 -21.89
C GLY A 323 -11.75 -36.72 -22.72
N ASP A 324 -12.20 -36.37 -23.93
CA ASP A 324 -11.36 -35.80 -24.98
C ASP A 324 -11.43 -34.25 -25.11
N GLY A 325 -10.32 -33.63 -25.50
CA GLY A 325 -10.26 -32.21 -25.88
C GLY A 325 -10.45 -31.26 -24.70
N ALA A 326 -9.42 -31.14 -23.85
CA ALA A 326 -9.57 -30.41 -22.58
C ALA A 326 -9.84 -28.91 -22.73
N ALA A 327 -9.34 -28.28 -23.79
CA ALA A 327 -9.64 -26.90 -24.10
C ALA A 327 -10.74 -26.80 -25.16
N ALA A 328 -10.53 -27.42 -26.31
CA ALA A 328 -11.45 -27.35 -27.44
C ALA A 328 -11.62 -28.72 -28.10
N TYR A 329 -12.88 -29.06 -28.41
CA TYR A 329 -13.24 -30.23 -29.23
C TYR A 329 -13.98 -29.75 -30.48
N ILE A 330 -13.44 -30.04 -31.65
CA ILE A 330 -13.97 -29.54 -32.93
C ILE A 330 -14.36 -30.74 -33.80
N ARG A 331 -15.66 -30.91 -34.02
CA ARG A 331 -16.26 -31.95 -34.88
C ARG A 331 -16.65 -31.44 -36.27
N GLY A 332 -16.83 -30.12 -36.37
CA GLY A 332 -17.24 -29.43 -37.58
C GLY A 332 -16.42 -29.73 -38.84
N SER A 333 -16.95 -29.39 -40.02
CA SER A 333 -16.31 -29.71 -41.31
C SER A 333 -15.10 -28.82 -41.64
N LYS A 334 -15.00 -27.62 -41.04
CA LYS A 334 -13.89 -26.67 -41.24
C LYS A 334 -13.63 -25.88 -39.95
N ALA A 335 -12.37 -25.61 -39.66
CA ALA A 335 -11.98 -24.79 -38.51
C ALA A 335 -10.70 -23.98 -38.76
N THR A 336 -10.63 -22.78 -38.20
CA THR A 336 -9.40 -21.98 -38.12
C THR A 336 -9.05 -21.74 -36.67
N ILE A 337 -7.92 -22.27 -36.22
CA ILE A 337 -7.41 -22.13 -34.84
C ILE A 337 -6.07 -21.41 -34.94
N GLN A 338 -6.07 -20.10 -34.63
CA GLN A 338 -4.90 -19.26 -34.87
C GLN A 338 -4.57 -18.31 -33.72
N GLY A 339 -3.28 -18.18 -33.40
CA GLY A 339 -2.81 -17.16 -32.44
C GLY A 339 -3.20 -17.45 -30.98
N ASN A 340 -3.70 -18.65 -30.66
CA ASN A 340 -4.18 -18.97 -29.33
C ASN A 340 -3.05 -19.47 -28.42
N THR A 341 -3.24 -19.29 -27.11
CA THR A 341 -2.38 -19.88 -26.07
C THR A 341 -3.16 -20.92 -25.28
N PHE A 342 -2.66 -22.15 -25.21
CA PHE A 342 -3.23 -23.26 -24.45
C PHE A 342 -2.24 -23.66 -23.35
N THR A 343 -2.56 -23.41 -22.08
CA THR A 343 -1.68 -23.67 -20.94
C THR A 343 -2.33 -24.60 -19.91
N ASP A 344 -1.62 -25.63 -19.46
CA ASP A 344 -2.04 -26.51 -18.35
C ASP A 344 -3.42 -27.18 -18.54
N ASN A 345 -3.92 -27.33 -19.76
CA ASN A 345 -5.20 -27.99 -19.99
C ASN A 345 -5.02 -29.52 -19.88
N SER A 346 -6.02 -30.22 -19.32
CA SER A 346 -5.92 -31.65 -18.99
C SER A 346 -7.12 -32.45 -19.47
N ALA A 347 -6.89 -33.44 -20.32
CA ALA A 347 -7.89 -34.37 -20.82
C ALA A 347 -7.64 -35.76 -20.21
N ALA A 348 -8.69 -36.37 -19.66
CA ALA A 348 -8.60 -37.74 -19.18
C ALA A 348 -8.47 -38.76 -20.32
N GLY A 349 -8.87 -38.40 -21.55
CA GLY A 349 -8.68 -39.17 -22.78
C GLY A 349 -7.56 -38.59 -23.64
N SER A 350 -7.90 -38.18 -24.87
CA SER A 350 -6.99 -37.63 -25.88
C SER A 350 -7.09 -36.10 -25.98
N ALA A 351 -6.09 -35.47 -26.60
CA ALA A 351 -5.98 -34.02 -26.79
C ALA A 351 -6.01 -33.23 -25.49
N GLY A 352 -4.83 -33.07 -24.88
CA GLY A 352 -4.69 -32.26 -23.68
C GLY A 352 -5.07 -30.79 -23.90
N ALA A 353 -5.12 -30.30 -25.13
CA ALA A 353 -5.73 -29.02 -25.47
C ALA A 353 -6.81 -29.16 -26.56
N VAL A 354 -6.42 -29.51 -27.79
CA VAL A 354 -7.30 -29.41 -28.98
C VAL A 354 -7.53 -30.78 -29.61
N TYR A 355 -8.79 -31.21 -29.66
CA TYR A 355 -9.22 -32.39 -30.40
C TYR A 355 -9.86 -31.95 -31.72
N LEU A 356 -9.37 -32.47 -32.84
CA LEU A 356 -9.93 -32.26 -34.17
C LEU A 356 -10.55 -33.56 -34.67
N ASP A 357 -11.86 -33.70 -34.49
CA ASP A 357 -12.68 -34.76 -35.08
C ASP A 357 -13.36 -34.29 -36.37
N THR A 358 -12.68 -33.41 -37.11
CA THR A 358 -13.29 -32.72 -38.24
C THR A 358 -13.51 -33.67 -39.40
N GLY A 359 -14.72 -33.68 -39.97
CA GLY A 359 -14.97 -34.38 -41.25
C GLY A 359 -14.24 -33.76 -42.45
N GLY A 360 -13.66 -32.56 -42.29
CA GLY A 360 -12.91 -31.85 -43.31
C GLY A 360 -11.71 -31.06 -42.77
N GLN A 361 -11.30 -30.00 -43.48
CA GLN A 361 -10.02 -29.32 -43.29
C GLN A 361 -10.03 -28.28 -42.16
N ALA A 362 -9.25 -28.56 -41.10
CA ALA A 362 -8.88 -27.60 -40.06
C ALA A 362 -7.50 -26.99 -40.33
N THR A 363 -7.32 -25.71 -39.99
CA THR A 363 -6.01 -25.04 -39.97
C THR A 363 -5.68 -24.62 -38.53
N VAL A 364 -4.59 -25.15 -37.99
CA VAL A 364 -4.03 -24.84 -36.67
C VAL A 364 -2.69 -24.18 -36.86
N THR A 365 -2.60 -22.87 -36.65
CA THR A 365 -1.37 -22.11 -36.91
C THR A 365 -1.04 -21.01 -35.92
N LYS A 366 0.25 -20.76 -35.68
CA LYS A 366 0.72 -19.69 -34.78
C LYS A 366 0.15 -19.78 -33.36
N ASN A 367 -0.11 -21.00 -32.87
CA ASN A 367 -0.57 -21.22 -31.50
C ASN A 367 0.59 -21.64 -30.59
N THR A 368 0.46 -21.36 -29.30
CA THR A 368 1.40 -21.80 -28.26
C THR A 368 0.71 -22.79 -27.32
N PHE A 369 1.24 -24.00 -27.22
CA PHE A 369 0.74 -25.05 -26.32
C PHE A 369 1.76 -25.30 -25.22
N THR A 370 1.44 -24.98 -23.97
CA THR A 370 2.33 -25.16 -22.82
C THR A 370 1.72 -26.14 -21.83
N THR A 371 2.46 -27.17 -21.43
CA THR A 371 2.14 -28.06 -20.30
C THR A 371 0.75 -28.70 -20.33
N ASN A 372 0.17 -28.86 -21.52
CA ASN A 372 -1.10 -29.56 -21.68
C ASN A 372 -0.88 -31.07 -21.54
N LYS A 373 -1.89 -31.77 -21.02
CA LYS A 373 -1.79 -33.19 -20.67
C LYS A 373 -2.98 -33.98 -21.21
N ALA A 374 -2.68 -35.11 -21.86
CA ALA A 374 -3.64 -36.16 -22.18
C ALA A 374 -3.23 -37.46 -21.48
N SER A 375 -4.17 -38.39 -21.31
CA SER A 375 -3.83 -39.75 -20.85
C SER A 375 -3.58 -40.71 -22.00
N ASN A 376 -4.17 -40.49 -23.18
CA ASN A 376 -4.17 -41.48 -24.27
C ASN A 376 -3.35 -41.07 -25.50
N TYR A 377 -3.72 -39.96 -26.15
CA TYR A 377 -3.08 -39.50 -27.38
C TYR A 377 -3.06 -37.97 -27.45
N GLY A 378 -1.99 -37.39 -27.98
CA GLY A 378 -1.95 -35.96 -28.28
C GLY A 378 -1.87 -35.11 -27.01
N GLY A 379 -0.72 -35.08 -26.35
CA GLY A 379 -0.49 -34.31 -25.12
C GLY A 379 -0.94 -32.86 -25.25
N ALA A 380 -0.78 -32.25 -26.43
CA ALA A 380 -1.42 -30.99 -26.80
C ALA A 380 -2.57 -31.17 -27.79
N LEU A 381 -2.33 -31.89 -28.88
CA LEU A 381 -3.23 -31.91 -30.03
C LEU A 381 -3.45 -33.33 -30.54
N TYR A 382 -4.72 -33.70 -30.74
CA TYR A 382 -5.08 -34.92 -31.45
C TYR A 382 -5.96 -34.59 -32.66
N SER A 383 -5.65 -35.17 -33.83
CA SER A 383 -6.32 -34.87 -35.10
C SER A 383 -6.72 -36.14 -35.84
N ARG A 384 -8.01 -36.32 -36.13
CA ARG A 384 -8.56 -37.44 -36.93
C ARG A 384 -9.09 -37.02 -38.31
N GLY A 385 -9.27 -35.72 -38.54
CA GLY A 385 -9.83 -35.19 -39.77
C GLY A 385 -8.91 -35.24 -40.99
N THR A 386 -9.51 -35.18 -42.18
CA THR A 386 -8.77 -35.24 -43.45
C THR A 386 -8.18 -33.89 -43.84
N SER A 387 -6.97 -33.88 -44.40
CA SER A 387 -6.31 -32.68 -44.93
C SER A 387 -6.11 -31.54 -43.93
N ASN A 388 -6.04 -31.86 -42.63
CA ASN A 388 -5.78 -30.90 -41.55
C ASN A 388 -4.34 -30.33 -41.65
N LYS A 389 -4.21 -29.01 -41.46
CA LYS A 389 -2.93 -28.28 -41.50
C LYS A 389 -2.55 -27.84 -40.09
N ILE A 390 -1.45 -28.39 -39.56
CA ILE A 390 -0.90 -28.06 -38.24
C ILE A 390 0.47 -27.42 -38.49
N THR A 391 0.51 -26.09 -38.55
CA THR A 391 1.68 -25.35 -39.07
C THR A 391 2.13 -24.23 -38.16
N ASP A 392 3.43 -23.99 -38.03
CA ASP A 392 3.98 -22.83 -37.31
C ASP A 392 3.49 -22.67 -35.85
N ASN A 393 3.31 -23.78 -35.12
CA ASN A 393 2.94 -23.75 -33.71
C ASN A 393 4.15 -24.01 -32.79
N THR A 394 4.08 -23.51 -31.56
CA THR A 394 5.09 -23.76 -30.52
C THR A 394 4.52 -24.68 -29.43
N PHE A 395 5.23 -25.75 -29.11
CA PHE A 395 4.85 -26.72 -28.10
C PHE A 395 5.89 -26.77 -26.98
N ILE A 396 5.48 -26.48 -25.75
CA ILE A 396 6.33 -26.40 -24.57
C ILE A 396 5.87 -27.46 -23.55
N MET A 397 6.62 -28.54 -23.37
CA MET A 397 6.40 -29.53 -22.31
C MET A 397 4.99 -30.17 -22.23
N ASN A 398 4.36 -30.50 -23.37
CA ASN A 398 3.03 -31.14 -23.38
C ASN A 398 3.17 -32.67 -23.25
N THR A 399 2.37 -33.32 -22.40
CA THR A 399 2.60 -34.72 -22.04
C THR A 399 1.45 -35.64 -22.44
N ASP A 400 1.81 -36.74 -23.09
CA ASP A 400 1.01 -37.96 -23.19
C ASP A 400 1.87 -39.12 -22.63
N PRO A 401 1.52 -39.72 -21.48
CA PRO A 401 2.34 -40.72 -20.82
C PRO A 401 2.41 -42.07 -21.57
N ASN A 402 1.50 -42.32 -22.51
CA ASN A 402 1.44 -43.58 -23.24
C ASN A 402 2.29 -43.58 -24.52
N SER A 403 2.67 -42.41 -25.03
CA SER A 403 3.53 -42.27 -26.20
C SER A 403 5.01 -42.48 -25.84
N LYS A 404 5.74 -43.27 -26.65
CA LYS A 404 7.10 -43.75 -26.33
C LYS A 404 8.19 -43.42 -27.34
N ARG A 405 7.90 -42.72 -28.46
CA ARG A 405 8.83 -42.66 -29.60
C ARG A 405 9.20 -41.25 -30.09
N THR A 406 8.24 -40.38 -30.37
CA THR A 406 8.48 -39.07 -31.00
C THR A 406 7.47 -38.05 -30.50
N ALA A 407 7.77 -36.75 -30.62
CA ALA A 407 6.80 -35.70 -30.28
C ALA A 407 5.63 -35.61 -31.27
N ILE A 408 5.83 -36.06 -32.52
CA ILE A 408 4.79 -36.15 -33.56
C ILE A 408 4.54 -37.62 -33.89
N VAL A 409 3.31 -38.07 -33.64
CA VAL A 409 2.81 -39.39 -34.05
C VAL A 409 1.86 -39.19 -35.22
N SER A 410 2.22 -39.64 -36.42
CA SER A 410 1.37 -39.55 -37.61
C SER A 410 1.05 -40.95 -38.12
N ILE A 411 -0.22 -41.36 -38.03
CA ILE A 411 -0.70 -42.70 -38.41
C ILE A 411 -1.64 -42.70 -39.62
N GLY A 412 -2.11 -41.52 -40.05
CA GLY A 412 -2.95 -41.38 -41.25
C GLY A 412 -2.15 -41.53 -42.55
N THR A 413 -2.81 -41.94 -43.63
CA THR A 413 -2.17 -42.11 -44.95
C THR A 413 -1.94 -40.76 -45.64
N GLY A 414 -0.83 -40.62 -46.38
CA GLY A 414 -0.54 -39.41 -47.16
C GLY A 414 -0.18 -38.15 -46.34
N ALA A 415 0.13 -38.30 -45.05
CA ALA A 415 0.54 -37.17 -44.22
C ALA A 415 1.91 -36.61 -44.65
N THR A 416 2.03 -35.28 -44.70
CA THR A 416 3.31 -34.57 -44.92
C THR A 416 3.81 -34.07 -43.56
N VAL A 417 4.92 -34.62 -43.08
CA VAL A 417 5.58 -34.20 -41.84
C VAL A 417 7.00 -33.73 -42.17
N SER A 418 7.27 -32.43 -42.09
CA SER A 418 8.57 -31.86 -42.45
C SER A 418 8.84 -30.54 -41.74
N ASN A 419 10.11 -30.13 -41.65
CA ASN A 419 10.51 -28.82 -41.10
C ASN A 419 10.00 -28.54 -39.67
N ASN A 420 9.88 -29.57 -38.82
CA ASN A 420 9.49 -29.40 -37.42
C ASN A 420 10.74 -29.38 -36.53
N LYS A 421 11.01 -28.22 -35.90
CA LYS A 421 12.20 -28.00 -35.09
C LYS A 421 12.11 -28.77 -33.76
N ASN A 422 13.15 -29.54 -33.45
CA ASN A 422 13.31 -30.35 -32.22
C ASN A 422 12.28 -31.47 -32.02
N ALA A 423 11.47 -31.81 -33.03
CA ALA A 423 10.45 -32.85 -32.89
C ALA A 423 11.05 -34.24 -32.56
N ASP A 424 12.21 -34.56 -33.12
CA ASP A 424 12.91 -35.85 -32.93
C ASP A 424 13.72 -35.92 -31.64
N THR A 425 14.09 -34.76 -31.08
CA THR A 425 14.90 -34.66 -29.85
C THR A 425 14.08 -34.38 -28.60
N SER A 426 12.81 -34.00 -28.75
CA SER A 426 11.95 -33.67 -27.61
C SER A 426 11.67 -34.91 -26.77
N LYS A 427 11.81 -34.77 -25.45
CA LYS A 427 11.44 -35.81 -24.47
C LYS A 427 9.93 -35.91 -24.22
N TYR A 428 9.13 -35.04 -24.84
CA TYR A 428 7.69 -34.95 -24.68
C TYR A 428 6.96 -35.66 -25.82
N TYR A 429 6.96 -36.99 -25.76
CA TYR A 429 6.38 -37.83 -26.80
C TYR A 429 4.86 -37.67 -26.91
N GLY A 430 4.34 -37.89 -28.12
CA GLY A 430 2.91 -37.80 -28.41
C GLY A 430 2.32 -36.41 -28.22
N THR A 431 3.14 -35.35 -28.21
CA THR A 431 2.66 -33.96 -28.13
C THR A 431 1.61 -33.67 -29.20
N ILE A 432 1.88 -34.08 -30.44
CA ILE A 432 0.91 -34.11 -31.54
C ILE A 432 0.65 -35.57 -31.90
N CYS A 433 -0.61 -35.95 -32.00
CA CYS A 433 -1.00 -37.21 -32.61
C CYS A 433 -2.01 -36.96 -33.75
N SER A 434 -1.70 -37.43 -34.96
CA SER A 434 -2.50 -37.23 -36.16
C SER A 434 -2.85 -38.57 -36.80
N ALA A 435 -4.13 -38.94 -36.71
CA ALA A 435 -4.72 -40.13 -37.29
C ALA A 435 -5.47 -39.89 -38.60
N GLY A 436 -5.68 -38.63 -38.98
CA GLY A 436 -6.36 -38.28 -40.23
C GLY A 436 -5.48 -38.37 -41.46
N ASN A 437 -6.09 -38.69 -42.60
CA ASN A 437 -5.40 -38.81 -43.89
C ASN A 437 -5.02 -37.44 -44.46
N SER A 438 -3.89 -37.37 -45.17
CA SER A 438 -3.40 -36.17 -45.87
C SER A 438 -3.12 -34.96 -44.97
N ALA A 439 -2.86 -35.18 -43.68
CA ALA A 439 -2.50 -34.11 -42.76
C ALA A 439 -1.17 -33.44 -43.16
N THR A 440 -1.06 -32.12 -43.01
CA THR A 440 0.19 -31.37 -43.18
C THR A 440 0.67 -30.88 -41.82
N ILE A 441 1.82 -31.36 -41.36
CA ILE A 441 2.41 -31.02 -40.06
C ILE A 441 3.80 -30.43 -40.30
N THR A 442 3.91 -29.10 -40.38
CA THR A 442 5.16 -28.45 -40.80
C THR A 442 5.48 -27.16 -40.03
N GLY A 443 6.76 -26.79 -39.91
CA GLY A 443 7.15 -25.51 -39.31
C GLY A 443 6.92 -25.40 -37.79
N ASN A 444 6.53 -26.48 -37.11
CA ASN A 444 6.27 -26.43 -35.67
C ASN A 444 7.58 -26.48 -34.86
N THR A 445 7.60 -25.90 -33.66
CA THR A 445 8.75 -25.88 -32.75
C THR A 445 8.41 -26.59 -31.44
N PHE A 446 9.29 -27.48 -30.98
CA PHE A 446 9.18 -28.20 -29.70
C PHE A 446 10.23 -27.72 -28.70
N GLU A 447 9.80 -27.31 -27.51
CA GLU A 447 10.64 -26.79 -26.44
C GLU A 447 10.45 -27.62 -25.15
N ASP A 448 11.54 -28.18 -24.65
CA ASP A 448 11.52 -29.08 -23.49
C ASP A 448 11.63 -28.36 -22.13
N THR A 449 11.70 -27.04 -22.16
CA THR A 449 11.82 -26.18 -20.98
C THR A 449 10.99 -24.92 -21.15
N LYS A 450 10.20 -24.56 -20.14
CA LYS A 450 9.49 -23.28 -20.11
C LYS A 450 10.48 -22.13 -19.89
N PRO A 451 10.39 -21.03 -20.67
CA PRO A 451 11.11 -19.80 -20.35
C PRO A 451 10.71 -19.29 -18.95
N VAL A 452 11.69 -19.06 -18.07
CA VAL A 452 11.44 -18.54 -16.71
C VAL A 452 11.21 -17.04 -16.76
N VAL A 453 9.95 -16.60 -16.70
CA VAL A 453 9.58 -15.19 -16.54
C VAL A 453 9.60 -14.84 -15.05
N LYS A 454 10.54 -13.98 -14.63
CA LYS A 454 10.60 -13.48 -13.25
C LYS A 454 9.58 -12.35 -13.03
N VAL A 455 8.90 -12.36 -11.90
CA VAL A 455 7.95 -11.32 -11.50
C VAL A 455 8.71 -10.07 -11.04
N ALA A 456 8.41 -8.91 -11.64
CA ALA A 456 8.94 -7.64 -11.17
C ALA A 456 8.50 -7.35 -9.73
N THR A 457 9.36 -6.71 -8.93
CA THR A 457 9.07 -6.43 -7.51
C THR A 457 8.92 -4.94 -7.26
N VAL A 458 8.19 -4.57 -6.21
CA VAL A 458 8.03 -3.20 -5.69
C VAL A 458 8.42 -3.21 -4.22
N ILE A 459 9.29 -2.28 -3.83
CA ILE A 459 9.80 -2.18 -2.46
C ILE A 459 9.33 -0.86 -1.87
N THR A 460 8.61 -0.93 -0.76
CA THR A 460 8.21 0.23 0.05
C THR A 460 8.97 0.18 1.36
N VAL A 461 9.51 1.30 1.83
CA VAL A 461 10.20 1.42 3.11
C VAL A 461 9.43 2.34 4.04
N SER A 462 9.47 2.05 5.34
CA SER A 462 8.80 2.88 6.34
C SER A 462 9.71 3.97 6.89
N LYS A 463 9.12 5.05 7.39
CA LYS A 463 9.83 6.02 8.23
C LYS A 463 10.33 5.32 9.50
N ALA A 464 11.45 5.77 10.03
CA ALA A 464 12.03 5.24 11.25
C ALA A 464 12.51 6.37 12.15
N SER A 465 12.36 6.20 13.46
CA SER A 465 12.78 7.22 14.43
C SER A 465 13.33 6.60 15.70
N ALA A 466 14.35 7.25 16.28
CA ALA A 466 14.95 6.88 17.56
C ALA A 466 15.76 8.06 18.14
N ALA A 467 16.12 8.02 19.42
CA ALA A 467 17.16 8.91 19.93
C ALA A 467 18.55 8.39 19.50
N VAL A 468 19.56 9.27 19.46
CA VAL A 468 20.95 8.86 19.18
C VAL A 468 21.36 7.71 20.12
N ASP A 469 22.10 6.73 19.61
CA ASP A 469 22.58 5.52 20.30
C ASP A 469 21.49 4.49 20.67
N ASP A 470 20.19 4.77 20.47
CA ASP A 470 19.14 3.75 20.60
C ASP A 470 19.04 2.85 19.36
N LYS A 471 18.39 1.69 19.53
CA LYS A 471 18.01 0.82 18.41
C LYS A 471 16.89 1.48 17.61
N MET A 472 17.13 1.70 16.32
CA MET A 472 16.15 2.17 15.35
C MET A 472 15.75 1.01 14.43
N THR A 473 14.46 0.69 14.39
CA THR A 473 13.93 -0.36 13.52
C THR A 473 13.74 0.17 12.10
N LEU A 474 14.33 -0.51 11.13
CA LEU A 474 14.11 -0.29 9.70
C LEU A 474 13.20 -1.39 9.18
N SER A 475 12.19 -1.02 8.41
CA SER A 475 11.23 -1.97 7.83
C SER A 475 10.95 -1.67 6.36
N ALA A 476 10.78 -2.74 5.60
CA ALA A 476 10.44 -2.71 4.19
C ALA A 476 9.38 -3.76 3.88
N THR A 477 8.49 -3.43 2.95
CA THR A 477 7.57 -4.35 2.31
C THR A 477 8.02 -4.59 0.87
N VAL A 478 8.13 -5.85 0.47
CA VAL A 478 8.48 -6.29 -0.88
C VAL A 478 7.30 -7.06 -1.46
N LYS A 479 6.73 -6.55 -2.54
CA LYS A 479 5.62 -7.17 -3.26
C LYS A 479 5.98 -7.43 -4.71
N GLY A 480 5.36 -8.42 -5.34
CA GLY A 480 5.34 -8.49 -6.80
C GLY A 480 4.53 -7.33 -7.37
N VAL A 481 4.74 -7.00 -8.65
CA VAL A 481 3.87 -6.06 -9.38
C VAL A 481 2.42 -6.54 -9.46
N ASP A 482 2.18 -7.84 -9.22
CA ASP A 482 0.87 -8.44 -9.04
C ASP A 482 0.24 -8.17 -7.65
N GLY A 483 0.94 -7.43 -6.78
CA GLY A 483 0.50 -7.06 -5.44
C GLY A 483 0.72 -8.14 -4.37
N LYS A 484 1.20 -9.33 -4.73
CA LYS A 484 1.42 -10.43 -3.78
C LYS A 484 2.69 -10.23 -2.97
N ALA A 485 2.70 -10.73 -1.74
CA ALA A 485 3.86 -10.71 -0.89
C ALA A 485 4.98 -11.58 -1.47
N VAL A 486 6.19 -11.03 -1.58
CA VAL A 486 7.36 -11.78 -2.04
C VAL A 486 7.89 -12.66 -0.92
N THR A 487 8.10 -13.94 -1.20
CA THR A 487 8.73 -14.87 -0.26
C THR A 487 10.09 -15.30 -0.79
N GLY A 488 11.13 -15.15 0.03
CA GLY A 488 12.51 -15.51 -0.29
C GLY A 488 13.33 -14.36 -0.88
N GLY A 489 14.64 -14.61 -1.03
CA GLY A 489 15.63 -13.60 -1.40
C GLY A 489 16.04 -12.71 -0.22
N VAL A 490 17.06 -11.89 -0.44
CA VAL A 490 17.67 -11.04 0.61
C VAL A 490 17.55 -9.56 0.28
N LEU A 491 17.44 -8.74 1.32
CA LEU A 491 17.33 -7.29 1.26
C LEU A 491 18.38 -6.64 2.16
N VAL A 492 18.88 -5.47 1.75
CA VAL A 492 19.70 -4.59 2.59
C VAL A 492 19.08 -3.20 2.68
N PHE A 493 19.19 -2.55 3.85
CA PHE A 493 18.81 -1.16 4.05
C PHE A 493 20.00 -0.23 3.87
N LYS A 494 19.71 0.95 3.33
CA LYS A 494 20.66 2.05 3.19
C LYS A 494 20.07 3.33 3.78
N ILE A 495 20.91 4.12 4.43
CA ILE A 495 20.60 5.49 4.83
C ILE A 495 21.59 6.42 4.13
N ASN A 496 21.09 7.42 3.41
CA ASN A 496 21.91 8.35 2.60
C ASN A 496 22.84 7.61 1.64
N GLY A 497 22.34 6.55 1.01
CA GLY A 497 23.09 5.74 0.03
C GLY A 497 24.09 4.74 0.62
N LYS A 498 24.39 4.79 1.92
CA LYS A 498 25.30 3.84 2.59
C LYS A 498 24.52 2.67 3.20
N THR A 499 24.99 1.45 2.97
CA THR A 499 24.40 0.24 3.58
C THR A 499 24.60 0.26 5.09
N VAL A 500 23.50 0.14 5.84
CA VAL A 500 23.50 0.19 7.32
C VAL A 500 23.05 -1.12 7.96
N SER A 501 22.60 -2.09 7.16
CA SER A 501 22.19 -3.40 7.63
C SER A 501 22.98 -4.53 6.98
N ASN A 502 23.02 -5.68 7.65
CA ASN A 502 23.35 -6.94 7.02
C ASN A 502 22.27 -7.34 6.00
N LYS A 503 22.52 -8.41 5.24
CA LYS A 503 21.51 -9.06 4.39
C LYS A 503 20.41 -9.64 5.28
N ILE A 504 19.16 -9.35 4.95
CA ILE A 504 17.97 -9.76 5.70
C ILE A 504 17.07 -10.54 4.76
N ASP A 505 16.58 -11.70 5.20
CA ASP A 505 15.64 -12.47 4.40
C ASP A 505 14.30 -11.74 4.29
N VAL A 506 13.74 -11.75 3.08
CA VAL A 506 12.36 -11.29 2.85
C VAL A 506 11.43 -12.47 3.15
N LYS A 507 10.64 -12.35 4.22
CA LYS A 507 9.69 -13.36 4.66
C LYS A 507 8.28 -12.81 4.53
N ASN A 508 7.45 -13.45 3.71
CA ASN A 508 6.08 -13.04 3.44
C ASN A 508 5.95 -11.53 3.14
N GLY A 509 6.80 -11.04 2.25
CA GLY A 509 6.84 -9.66 1.80
C GLY A 509 7.36 -8.66 2.83
N ALA A 510 7.89 -9.09 3.97
CA ALA A 510 8.45 -8.21 4.99
C ALA A 510 9.95 -8.44 5.19
N ALA A 511 10.70 -7.36 5.37
CA ALA A 511 12.07 -7.39 5.85
C ALA A 511 12.24 -6.32 6.93
N THR A 512 12.77 -6.71 8.09
CA THR A 512 12.98 -5.81 9.22
C THR A 512 14.34 -6.04 9.87
N THR A 513 14.93 -4.98 10.39
CA THR A 513 16.18 -5.05 11.15
C THR A 513 16.26 -3.88 12.12
N THR A 514 17.25 -3.91 13.01
CA THR A 514 17.55 -2.78 13.89
C THR A 514 18.98 -2.30 13.64
N VAL A 515 19.16 -0.99 13.63
CA VAL A 515 20.48 -0.34 13.56
C VAL A 515 20.63 0.61 14.74
N VAL A 516 21.86 0.88 15.17
CA VAL A 516 22.11 1.92 16.19
C VAL A 516 21.95 3.28 15.54
N ALA A 517 21.05 4.11 16.06
CA ALA A 517 20.78 5.43 15.51
C ALA A 517 21.98 6.36 15.70
N GLN A 518 22.42 6.99 14.62
CA GLN A 518 23.52 7.95 14.65
C GLN A 518 22.99 9.34 14.34
N LYS A 519 23.61 10.37 14.92
CA LYS A 519 23.24 11.78 14.65
C LYS A 519 23.21 12.11 13.16
N GLY A 520 24.14 11.54 12.38
CA GLY A 520 24.22 11.72 10.92
C GLY A 520 23.09 11.06 10.12
N PHE A 521 22.24 10.23 10.74
CA PHE A 521 21.06 9.66 10.09
C PHE A 521 19.86 10.60 10.13
N ASN A 522 19.87 11.67 10.94
CA ASN A 522 18.72 12.56 11.05
C ASN A 522 18.39 13.21 9.69
N ASN A 523 17.11 13.20 9.33
CA ASN A 523 16.58 13.59 8.01
C ASN A 523 17.15 12.79 6.81
N GLY A 524 17.80 11.66 7.09
CA GLY A 524 18.41 10.81 6.08
C GLY A 524 17.39 10.03 5.26
N ASN A 525 17.73 9.75 4.01
CA ASN A 525 16.91 8.96 3.09
C ASN A 525 17.11 7.47 3.35
N ILE A 526 16.09 6.81 3.90
CA ILE A 526 15.99 5.36 4.04
C ILE A 526 15.60 4.78 2.68
N THR A 527 16.39 3.84 2.18
CA THR A 527 16.09 3.06 0.98
C THR A 527 16.44 1.59 1.23
N ALA A 528 15.94 0.70 0.40
CA ALA A 528 16.27 -0.72 0.45
C ALA A 528 16.62 -1.26 -0.95
N SER A 529 17.41 -2.33 -0.98
CA SER A 529 17.78 -3.04 -2.21
C SER A 529 17.54 -4.53 -2.02
N TYR A 530 16.66 -5.11 -2.85
CA TYR A 530 16.31 -6.52 -2.85
C TYR A 530 17.06 -7.25 -3.97
N GLY A 531 17.67 -8.39 -3.64
CA GLY A 531 18.53 -9.15 -4.55
C GLY A 531 17.81 -10.04 -5.56
N GLY A 532 16.48 -10.17 -5.50
CA GLY A 532 15.72 -11.08 -6.36
C GLY A 532 15.84 -12.55 -5.97
N THR A 533 15.16 -13.41 -6.76
CA THR A 533 15.24 -14.88 -6.68
C THR A 533 15.15 -15.48 -8.10
N THR A 534 14.95 -16.80 -8.20
CA THR A 534 14.54 -17.48 -9.43
C THR A 534 13.13 -17.09 -9.89
N THR A 535 12.26 -16.68 -8.96
CA THR A 535 10.88 -16.26 -9.23
C THR A 535 10.72 -14.74 -9.37
N TYR A 536 11.53 -13.95 -8.68
CA TYR A 536 11.35 -12.49 -8.56
C TYR A 536 12.56 -11.71 -9.06
N LEU A 537 12.34 -10.57 -9.73
CA LEU A 537 13.41 -9.66 -10.12
C LEU A 537 13.96 -8.90 -8.91
N ALA A 538 15.27 -8.65 -8.95
CA ALA A 538 15.93 -7.71 -8.04
C ALA A 538 15.37 -6.29 -8.27
N ASN A 539 15.25 -5.49 -7.21
CA ASN A 539 14.83 -4.10 -7.33
C ASN A 539 15.40 -3.23 -6.19
N LYS A 540 15.25 -1.91 -6.32
CA LYS A 540 15.56 -0.91 -5.30
C LYS A 540 14.33 -0.06 -5.04
N THR A 541 14.23 0.49 -3.83
CA THR A 541 13.14 1.42 -3.48
C THR A 541 13.14 2.64 -4.40
N ALA A 542 11.99 2.97 -5.00
CA ALA A 542 11.83 4.16 -5.83
C ALA A 542 11.73 5.45 -5.00
N THR A 543 10.94 5.42 -3.92
CA THR A 543 10.71 6.57 -3.03
C THR A 543 11.31 6.33 -1.66
N ALA A 544 12.26 7.16 -1.26
CA ALA A 544 12.89 7.05 0.05
C ALA A 544 11.94 7.46 1.19
N ALA A 545 12.00 6.75 2.32
CA ALA A 545 11.42 7.23 3.57
C ALA A 545 12.45 8.06 4.35
N LYS A 546 12.01 8.76 5.40
CA LYS A 546 12.88 9.59 6.23
C LYS A 546 13.21 8.91 7.56
N ALA A 547 14.47 9.01 7.95
CA ALA A 547 14.93 8.73 9.31
C ALA A 547 14.88 10.00 10.16
N THR A 548 14.36 9.90 11.38
CA THR A 548 14.32 11.00 12.35
C THR A 548 15.11 10.61 13.58
N VAL A 549 16.23 11.29 13.85
CA VAL A 549 17.08 10.99 15.00
C VAL A 549 17.18 12.20 15.92
N SER A 550 16.69 12.07 17.15
CA SER A 550 16.71 13.12 18.16
C SER A 550 17.92 13.00 19.09
N LEU A 551 18.43 14.14 19.56
CA LEU A 551 19.39 14.14 20.67
C LEU A 551 18.72 13.63 21.95
N ARG A 552 19.52 13.04 22.85
CA ARG A 552 19.07 12.60 24.17
C ARG A 552 18.96 13.77 25.15
N ASN A 553 18.27 13.58 26.27
CA ASN A 553 18.24 14.55 27.36
C ASN A 553 19.09 14.05 28.53
N ALA A 554 19.94 14.91 29.07
CA ALA A 554 20.76 14.60 30.23
C ALA A 554 20.11 15.16 31.51
N LYS A 555 20.34 14.50 32.63
CA LYS A 555 20.08 15.02 33.97
C LYS A 555 21.41 15.25 34.66
N LEU A 556 21.60 16.45 35.20
CA LEU A 556 22.82 16.88 35.86
C LEU A 556 22.52 17.21 37.32
N THR A 557 23.31 16.66 38.24
CA THR A 557 23.31 17.08 39.66
C THR A 557 24.73 17.46 40.06
N ILE A 558 24.85 18.31 41.09
CA ILE A 558 26.14 18.73 41.63
C ILE A 558 26.13 18.57 43.16
N THR A 559 27.26 18.16 43.70
CA THR A 559 27.52 18.10 45.14
C THR A 559 28.88 18.74 45.41
N VAL A 560 28.92 19.60 46.41
CA VAL A 560 30.12 20.29 46.89
C VAL A 560 30.39 19.88 48.33
N ASP A 561 31.57 19.32 48.61
CA ASP A 561 31.93 18.82 49.94
C ASP A 561 33.44 19.02 50.21
N PRO A 562 33.88 19.52 51.38
CA PRO A 562 33.08 19.94 52.54
C PRO A 562 32.28 21.24 52.32
N LYS A 563 31.19 21.43 53.09
CA LYS A 563 30.38 22.67 53.06
C LYS A 563 31.03 23.86 53.75
N THR A 564 31.86 23.61 54.76
CA THR A 564 32.50 24.65 55.55
C THR A 564 33.99 24.39 55.60
N ASN A 565 34.79 25.32 55.11
CA ASN A 565 36.21 25.12 54.84
C ASN A 565 37.05 26.26 55.40
N GLN A 566 38.36 26.14 55.34
CA GLN A 566 39.33 27.22 55.53
C GLN A 566 40.06 27.51 54.22
N GLN A 567 40.88 28.55 54.18
CA GLN A 567 41.80 28.77 53.06
C GLN A 567 42.70 27.54 52.89
N TYR A 568 43.26 27.27 51.71
CA TYR A 568 44.10 26.09 51.45
C TYR A 568 43.43 24.71 51.57
N ASP A 569 42.23 24.61 52.16
CA ASP A 569 41.47 23.37 52.15
C ASP A 569 41.04 23.03 50.72
N THR A 570 40.92 21.74 50.46
CA THR A 570 40.43 21.23 49.18
C THR A 570 38.95 20.93 49.29
N VAL A 571 38.15 21.56 48.42
CA VAL A 571 36.73 21.29 48.25
C VAL A 571 36.52 20.46 46.99
N THR A 572 35.82 19.35 47.13
CA THR A 572 35.52 18.45 46.02
C THR A 572 34.20 18.84 45.37
N PHE A 573 34.23 19.14 44.08
CA PHE A 573 33.05 19.35 43.25
C PHE A 573 32.77 18.07 42.49
N THR A 574 31.61 17.46 42.72
CA THR A 574 31.18 16.24 42.05
C THR A 574 29.93 16.52 41.23
N ALA A 575 30.01 16.35 39.92
CA ALA A 575 28.85 16.39 39.04
C ALA A 575 28.46 14.96 38.64
N LYS A 576 27.20 14.58 38.85
CA LYS A 576 26.63 13.32 38.35
C LYS A 576 25.78 13.60 37.13
N VAL A 577 26.01 12.84 36.07
CA VAL A 577 25.38 12.97 34.76
C VAL A 577 24.70 11.65 34.41
N THR A 578 23.38 11.67 34.29
CA THR A 578 22.59 10.51 33.85
C THR A 578 21.79 10.83 32.59
N ASP A 579 21.45 9.80 31.85
CA ASP A 579 20.44 9.89 30.81
C ASP A 579 19.06 10.10 31.45
N ALA A 580 18.33 11.13 31.05
CA ALA A 580 17.08 11.52 31.70
C ALA A 580 15.94 10.50 31.48
N ALA A 581 15.97 9.76 30.36
CA ALA A 581 14.93 8.79 30.03
C ALA A 581 15.16 7.45 30.74
N THR A 582 16.41 6.99 30.78
CA THR A 582 16.76 5.66 31.34
C THR A 582 17.26 5.70 32.77
N GLY A 583 17.63 6.87 33.29
CA GLY A 583 18.28 7.04 34.59
C GLY A 583 19.71 6.50 34.66
N LYS A 584 20.22 5.89 33.58
CA LYS A 584 21.56 5.28 33.56
C LYS A 584 22.64 6.35 33.58
N ALA A 585 23.73 6.04 34.27
CA ALA A 585 24.94 6.86 34.25
C ALA A 585 25.41 7.08 32.80
N MET A 586 25.80 8.32 32.48
CA MET A 586 26.32 8.65 31.15
C MET A 586 27.59 7.83 30.89
N ALA A 587 27.58 7.05 29.80
CA ALA A 587 28.73 6.26 29.40
C ALA A 587 29.95 7.13 29.09
N ASN A 588 31.14 6.56 29.25
CA ASN A 588 32.40 7.24 28.97
C ASN A 588 32.45 7.67 27.50
N ASN A 589 32.61 8.98 27.27
CA ASN A 589 32.74 9.55 25.94
C ASN A 589 33.90 10.55 25.96
N ALA A 590 34.92 10.30 25.14
CA ALA A 590 36.13 11.13 25.07
C ALA A 590 35.85 12.60 24.69
N LYS A 591 34.70 12.89 24.06
CA LYS A 591 34.27 14.24 23.67
C LYS A 591 33.34 14.90 24.70
N ALA A 592 32.91 14.18 25.74
CA ALA A 592 32.01 14.71 26.76
C ALA A 592 32.78 15.19 28.00
N TYR A 593 32.40 16.35 28.53
CA TYR A 593 33.03 16.93 29.72
C TYR A 593 32.08 17.85 30.47
N VAL A 594 32.42 18.08 31.74
CA VAL A 594 31.77 19.05 32.62
C VAL A 594 32.67 20.26 32.81
N ILE A 595 32.07 21.44 32.85
CA ILE A 595 32.73 22.69 33.26
C ILE A 595 32.13 23.14 34.58
N PHE A 596 32.97 23.36 35.58
CA PHE A 596 32.59 23.97 36.85
C PHE A 596 32.84 25.48 36.83
N LYS A 597 31.99 26.22 37.54
CA LYS A 597 32.12 27.66 37.75
C LYS A 597 31.89 28.00 39.22
N ILE A 598 32.62 28.98 39.74
CA ILE A 598 32.39 29.55 41.08
C ILE A 598 31.90 30.99 40.92
N ASN A 599 30.75 31.32 41.50
CA ASN A 599 30.09 32.62 41.40
C ASN A 599 29.98 33.11 39.94
N GLY A 600 29.60 32.20 39.03
CA GLY A 600 29.47 32.46 37.60
C GLY A 600 30.78 32.48 36.80
N LYS A 601 31.96 32.49 37.46
CA LYS A 601 33.26 32.48 36.78
C LYS A 601 33.74 31.06 36.47
N THR A 602 34.04 30.80 35.21
CA THR A 602 34.56 29.52 34.73
C THR A 602 35.92 29.20 35.32
N LEU A 603 36.08 28.00 35.88
CA LEU A 603 37.38 27.53 36.36
C LEU A 603 38.34 27.31 35.20
N LYS A 604 39.61 27.61 35.46
CA LYS A 604 40.70 27.52 34.49
C LYS A 604 41.75 26.52 34.96
N ASP A 605 42.39 25.86 34.01
CA ASP A 605 43.57 25.04 34.29
C ASP A 605 44.83 25.91 34.49
N SER A 606 45.97 25.27 34.76
CA SER A 606 47.25 25.95 34.95
C SER A 606 47.74 26.71 33.72
N SER A 607 47.21 26.41 32.53
CA SER A 607 47.51 27.10 31.27
C SER A 607 46.48 28.18 30.93
N ASN A 608 45.60 28.55 31.87
CA ASN A 608 44.53 29.53 31.72
C ASN A 608 43.44 29.15 30.69
N ASN A 609 43.37 27.88 30.29
CA ASN A 609 42.30 27.36 29.44
C ASN A 609 41.09 26.96 30.28
N THR A 610 39.90 26.89 29.65
CA THR A 610 38.70 26.41 30.34
C THR A 610 38.92 24.99 30.84
N LEU A 611 38.78 24.78 32.15
CA LEU A 611 38.95 23.49 32.78
C LEU A 611 37.81 22.55 32.35
N LYS A 612 38.14 21.53 31.56
CA LYS A 612 37.23 20.49 31.10
C LYS A 612 37.41 19.23 31.92
N VAL A 613 36.47 18.94 32.80
CA VAL A 613 36.52 17.77 33.68
C VAL A 613 35.90 16.58 32.96
N LYS A 614 36.67 15.50 32.77
CA LYS A 614 36.20 14.28 32.12
C LYS A 614 35.11 13.61 32.95
N ILE A 615 34.17 12.97 32.26
CA ILE A 615 33.09 12.20 32.88
C ILE A 615 33.50 10.73 32.84
N ASN A 616 33.62 10.11 34.01
CA ASN A 616 33.91 8.69 34.17
C ASN A 616 32.70 8.01 34.82
N ASN A 617 32.05 7.11 34.09
CA ASN A 617 30.85 6.38 34.49
C ASN A 617 29.77 7.31 35.09
N GLY A 618 29.46 8.38 34.35
CA GLY A 618 28.47 9.38 34.76
C GLY A 618 28.92 10.31 35.87
N VAL A 619 30.19 10.31 36.29
CA VAL A 619 30.70 11.17 37.37
C VAL A 619 31.89 12.01 36.89
N ALA A 620 31.83 13.32 37.11
CA ALA A 620 32.95 14.22 36.91
C ALA A 620 33.31 14.89 38.24
N THR A 621 34.55 14.71 38.68
CA THR A 621 35.03 15.19 39.98
C THR A 621 36.20 16.15 39.80
N TYR A 622 36.18 17.26 40.53
CA TYR A 622 37.28 18.21 40.57
C TYR A 622 37.57 18.67 41.99
N ASN A 623 38.85 18.60 42.37
CA ASN A 623 39.34 19.02 43.67
C ASN A 623 39.83 20.47 43.57
N TYR A 624 39.07 21.40 44.15
CA TYR A 624 39.38 22.83 44.15
C TYR A 624 40.03 23.23 45.47
N THR A 625 41.30 23.64 45.42
CA THR A 625 42.00 24.20 46.57
C THR A 625 41.62 25.67 46.76
N ILE A 626 41.10 26.02 47.94
CA ILE A 626 40.66 27.40 48.24
C ILE A 626 41.88 28.33 48.26
N PRO A 627 41.94 29.36 47.40
CA PRO A 627 43.07 30.26 47.36
C PRO A 627 43.25 31.06 48.65
N LYS A 628 44.51 31.41 48.93
CA LYS A 628 44.84 32.39 49.97
C LYS A 628 44.12 33.72 49.74
N GLY A 629 43.64 34.34 50.82
CA GLY A 629 42.86 35.58 50.80
C GLY A 629 41.36 35.41 50.50
N THR A 630 40.86 34.19 50.34
CA THR A 630 39.43 33.94 50.12
C THR A 630 38.60 34.41 51.32
N SER A 631 37.60 35.24 51.07
CA SER A 631 36.81 35.89 52.12
C SER A 631 35.76 34.94 52.73
N ALA A 632 35.64 34.96 54.06
CA ALA A 632 34.59 34.28 54.81
C ALA A 632 33.26 35.05 54.82
N TYR A 633 33.33 36.38 54.74
CA TYR A 633 32.18 37.28 54.80
C TYR A 633 32.11 38.18 53.57
N THR A 634 30.91 38.61 53.21
CA THR A 634 30.67 39.73 52.29
C THR A 634 30.96 41.07 52.97
N THR A 635 31.04 42.15 52.20
CA THR A 635 31.38 43.49 52.73
C THR A 635 30.31 44.05 53.69
N ASP A 636 29.07 43.57 53.60
CA ASP A 636 27.95 43.86 54.51
C ASP A 636 27.94 42.95 55.77
N GLY A 637 28.95 42.10 55.96
CA GLY A 637 29.11 41.31 57.18
C GLY A 637 28.33 39.99 57.24
N LYS A 638 27.73 39.54 56.14
CA LYS A 638 27.06 38.22 56.04
C LYS A 638 28.04 37.12 55.67
N VAL A 639 27.77 35.88 56.09
CA VAL A 639 28.57 34.71 55.67
C VAL A 639 28.51 34.59 54.15
N LYS A 640 29.67 34.53 53.50
CA LYS A 640 29.76 34.50 52.05
C LYS A 640 29.58 33.07 51.53
N GLN A 641 28.53 32.86 50.75
CA GLN A 641 28.28 31.61 50.03
C GLN A 641 29.01 31.65 48.68
N TYR A 642 29.84 30.65 48.43
CA TYR A 642 30.47 30.44 47.13
C TYR A 642 29.61 29.48 46.31
N VAL A 643 28.89 30.01 45.33
CA VAL A 643 27.96 29.25 44.48
C VAL A 643 28.74 28.54 43.39
N VAL A 644 28.76 27.22 43.44
CA VAL A 644 29.30 26.35 42.41
C VAL A 644 28.19 25.97 41.45
N THR A 645 28.42 26.20 40.16
CA THR A 645 27.50 25.78 39.09
C THR A 645 28.24 24.90 38.10
N THR A 646 27.49 24.08 37.36
CA THR A 646 28.05 23.17 36.37
C THR A 646 27.31 23.24 35.04
N SER A 647 28.02 22.98 33.95
CA SER A 647 27.46 22.80 32.61
C SER A 647 28.06 21.57 31.93
N LEU A 648 27.23 20.86 31.18
CA LEU A 648 27.61 19.67 30.41
C LEU A 648 27.80 20.02 28.93
N PHE A 649 28.88 19.50 28.34
CA PHE A 649 29.02 19.39 26.89
C PHE A 649 29.02 17.92 26.49
N ASN A 650 28.09 17.52 25.63
CA ASN A 650 28.08 16.20 24.97
C ASN A 650 27.36 16.31 23.61
N PRO A 651 27.96 15.87 22.49
CA PRO A 651 27.39 16.04 21.16
C PRO A 651 26.10 15.25 20.87
N ASN A 652 25.80 14.22 21.68
CA ASN A 652 24.63 13.35 21.56
C ASN A 652 23.47 13.75 22.49
N TYR A 653 23.68 14.76 23.34
CA TYR A 653 22.70 15.20 24.35
C TYR A 653 22.36 16.69 24.18
N ASN A 654 21.12 17.04 24.47
CA ASN A 654 20.69 18.41 24.69
C ASN A 654 21.34 18.96 25.98
N THR A 655 21.56 20.27 26.01
CA THR A 655 22.14 20.95 27.17
C THR A 655 21.17 20.89 28.36
N PRO A 656 21.56 20.30 29.51
CA PRO A 656 20.69 20.20 30.68
C PRO A 656 20.61 21.52 31.45
N ALA A 657 19.66 21.59 32.39
CA ALA A 657 19.63 22.65 33.40
C ALA A 657 20.95 22.69 34.19
N LYS A 658 21.29 23.88 34.71
CA LYS A 658 22.54 24.15 35.43
C LYS A 658 22.29 24.09 36.94
N PRO A 659 22.50 22.94 37.61
CA PRO A 659 22.30 22.86 39.05
C PRO A 659 23.38 23.67 39.78
N THR A 660 23.05 24.09 40.99
CA THR A 660 23.92 24.88 41.85
C THR A 660 24.07 24.21 43.21
N ASP A 661 25.24 24.34 43.82
CA ASP A 661 25.48 23.99 45.21
C ASP A 661 26.51 24.97 45.80
N THR A 662 26.68 25.02 47.12
CA THR A 662 27.46 26.06 47.80
C THR A 662 28.46 25.51 48.81
N PHE A 663 29.49 26.32 49.09
CA PHE A 663 30.36 26.16 50.26
C PHE A 663 30.70 27.52 50.88
N THR A 664 31.14 27.48 52.13
CA THR A 664 31.61 28.65 52.89
C THR A 664 33.07 28.48 53.30
N VAL A 665 33.71 29.61 53.62
CA VAL A 665 35.10 29.65 54.10
C VAL A 665 35.10 30.34 55.47
N LYS A 666 35.83 29.82 56.45
CA LYS A 666 36.02 30.44 57.77
C LYS A 666 37.13 31.48 57.70
N LYS A 667 37.11 32.45 58.62
CA LYS A 667 38.24 33.39 58.74
C LYS A 667 39.49 32.60 59.12
N SER A 668 40.61 32.94 58.49
CA SER A 668 41.89 32.36 58.85
C SER A 668 42.47 33.09 60.05
N LYS A 669 42.96 32.34 61.03
CA LYS A 669 43.79 32.86 62.11
C LYS A 669 45.05 33.50 61.50
N VAL A 670 45.47 34.60 62.11
CA VAL A 670 46.69 35.32 61.72
C VAL A 670 47.58 35.52 62.93
N THR A 671 48.87 35.69 62.67
CA THR A 671 49.88 36.06 63.66
C THR A 671 50.65 37.27 63.15
N ILE A 672 51.27 38.01 64.06
CA ILE A 672 52.24 39.06 63.72
C ILE A 672 53.61 38.54 64.16
N THR A 673 54.56 38.51 63.22
CA THR A 673 55.97 38.26 63.50
C THR A 673 56.75 39.54 63.27
N THR A 674 57.66 39.89 64.18
CA THR A 674 58.54 41.06 64.04
C THR A 674 59.97 40.58 63.80
N THR A 675 60.57 41.01 62.70
CA THR A 675 62.01 40.83 62.44
C THR A 675 62.84 41.95 63.05
N LYS A 676 62.26 43.15 63.18
CA LYS A 676 62.82 44.26 63.95
C LYS A 676 61.70 44.98 64.67
N LEU A 677 61.81 45.08 65.98
CA LEU A 677 60.97 45.94 66.79
C LEU A 677 61.90 46.77 67.67
N ALA A 678 62.08 48.02 67.31
CA ALA A 678 63.06 48.90 67.95
C ALA A 678 62.44 50.25 68.28
N VAL A 679 62.72 50.75 69.47
CA VAL A 679 62.48 52.14 69.82
C VAL A 679 63.82 52.84 69.76
N ASP A 680 63.94 53.78 68.84
CA ASP A 680 65.10 54.65 68.68
C ASP A 680 64.77 56.00 69.29
N MET A 681 65.38 56.31 70.44
CA MET A 681 65.15 57.58 71.13
C MET A 681 65.86 58.75 70.45
N SER A 682 66.95 58.49 69.71
CA SER A 682 67.71 59.53 69.02
C SER A 682 66.92 60.11 67.84
N SER A 683 66.29 59.24 67.03
CA SER A 683 65.40 59.66 65.95
C SER A 683 63.95 59.85 66.40
N ARG A 684 63.65 59.52 67.67
CA ARG A 684 62.31 59.47 68.26
C ARG A 684 61.32 58.62 67.45
N LYS A 685 61.75 57.43 66.99
CA LYS A 685 60.91 56.54 66.17
C LYS A 685 60.75 55.15 66.74
N LEU A 686 59.54 54.61 66.61
CA LEU A 686 59.24 53.20 66.73
C LEU A 686 59.33 52.54 65.34
N ILE A 687 60.34 51.69 65.16
CA ILE A 687 60.59 50.94 63.94
C ILE A 687 60.01 49.54 64.08
N ILE A 688 59.11 49.17 63.17
CA ILE A 688 58.47 47.86 63.13
C ILE A 688 58.66 47.26 61.74
N LYS A 689 59.50 46.23 61.66
CA LYS A 689 59.64 45.38 60.47
C LYS A 689 59.17 43.97 60.82
N GLY A 690 58.41 43.37 59.91
CA GLY A 690 57.84 42.05 60.18
C GLY A 690 56.76 41.66 59.19
N ASN A 691 55.98 40.65 59.54
CA ASN A 691 54.89 40.18 58.71
C ASN A 691 53.63 39.87 59.51
N ILE A 692 52.48 40.07 58.88
CA ILE A 692 51.23 39.46 59.28
C ILE A 692 51.12 38.16 58.49
N LYS A 693 51.23 37.04 59.19
CA LYS A 693 51.20 35.70 58.63
C LYS A 693 49.85 35.04 58.89
N ASP A 694 49.39 34.20 57.98
CA ASP A 694 48.28 33.29 58.26
C ASP A 694 48.75 32.03 59.00
N TYR A 695 47.80 31.18 59.36
CA TYR A 695 48.06 29.91 60.05
C TYR A 695 48.89 28.87 59.25
N LYS A 696 49.15 29.10 57.95
CA LYS A 696 50.10 28.32 57.14
C LYS A 696 51.44 29.05 56.95
N ASN A 697 51.68 30.11 57.71
CA ASN A 697 52.88 30.94 57.69
C ASN A 697 53.11 31.72 56.37
N ASN A 698 52.07 31.85 55.54
CA ASN A 698 52.11 32.72 54.36
C ASN A 698 51.77 34.16 54.75
N ASN A 699 52.30 35.14 54.03
CA ASN A 699 51.86 36.51 54.21
C ASN A 699 50.37 36.63 53.85
N VAL A 700 49.58 37.28 54.71
CA VAL A 700 48.19 37.61 54.41
C VAL A 700 48.12 38.53 53.18
N ILE A 701 47.10 38.40 52.33
CA ILE A 701 47.00 39.18 51.09
C ILE A 701 46.07 40.39 51.25
N GLY A 702 46.36 41.46 50.51
CA GLY A 702 45.59 42.69 50.48
C GLY A 702 45.92 43.61 51.66
N ILE A 703 45.06 44.59 51.91
CA ILE A 703 45.33 45.64 52.91
C ILE A 703 44.77 45.22 54.28
N SER A 704 45.65 45.09 55.27
CA SER A 704 45.32 44.88 56.68
C SER A 704 45.53 46.16 57.48
N LYS A 705 44.61 46.50 58.39
CA LYS A 705 44.81 47.62 59.31
C LYS A 705 45.56 47.14 60.56
N LEU A 706 46.67 47.79 60.89
CA LEU A 706 47.47 47.51 62.08
C LEU A 706 47.39 48.71 63.04
N ASN A 707 46.87 48.50 64.24
CA ASN A 707 46.95 49.45 65.33
C ASN A 707 48.19 49.13 66.19
N VAL A 708 48.99 50.15 66.48
CA VAL A 708 50.18 50.04 67.32
C VAL A 708 49.91 50.77 68.62
N LYS A 709 50.24 50.15 69.76
CA LYS A 709 50.05 50.74 71.09
C LYS A 709 51.34 50.70 71.89
N ILE A 710 51.59 51.74 72.67
CA ILE A 710 52.62 51.79 73.71
C ILE A 710 51.91 51.83 75.06
N ASN A 711 52.26 50.91 75.97
CA ASN A 711 51.64 50.78 77.30
C ASN A 711 50.10 50.75 77.25
N GLY A 712 49.54 50.06 76.25
CA GLY A 712 48.09 49.97 76.06
C GLY A 712 47.42 51.18 75.38
N VAL A 713 48.14 52.28 75.13
CA VAL A 713 47.62 53.48 74.44
C VAL A 713 47.94 53.44 72.95
N SER A 714 46.93 53.59 72.09
CA SER A 714 47.11 53.63 70.64
C SER A 714 47.94 54.84 70.20
N ILE A 715 48.97 54.60 69.39
CA ILE A 715 49.74 55.66 68.74
C ILE A 715 48.88 56.27 67.63
N LYS A 716 48.88 57.60 67.57
CA LYS A 716 48.22 58.39 66.52
C LYS A 716 49.28 59.08 65.68
N VAL A 717 49.24 58.88 64.37
CA VAL A 717 50.05 59.61 63.39
C VAL A 717 49.09 60.30 62.45
N ASN A 718 49.18 61.62 62.32
CA ASN A 718 48.28 62.43 61.47
C ASN A 718 46.79 62.11 61.71
N ASN A 719 46.38 62.03 62.99
CA ASN A 719 45.03 61.64 63.44
C ASN A 719 44.57 60.20 63.10
N ALA A 720 45.37 59.39 62.41
CA ALA A 720 45.07 57.98 62.17
C ALA A 720 45.59 57.10 63.32
N THR A 721 44.73 56.21 63.81
CA THR A 721 45.08 55.20 64.84
C THR A 721 45.49 53.85 64.25
N THR A 722 45.41 53.68 62.93
CA THR A 722 45.72 52.42 62.24
C THR A 722 46.55 52.66 60.99
N PHE A 723 47.50 51.77 60.73
CA PHE A 723 48.37 51.77 59.56
C PHE A 723 47.94 50.69 58.56
N ASN A 724 47.97 51.00 57.26
CA ASN A 724 47.63 50.06 56.21
C ASN A 724 48.86 49.20 55.86
N ILE A 725 48.75 47.90 56.10
CA ILE A 725 49.77 46.88 55.82
C ILE A 725 49.35 46.12 54.56
N LYS A 726 50.06 46.38 53.45
CA LYS A 726 49.81 45.70 52.18
C LYS A 726 50.49 44.33 52.17
N ASP A 727 49.74 43.31 51.76
CA ASP A 727 50.20 41.93 51.57
C ASP A 727 50.98 41.38 52.77
N GLY A 728 50.53 41.77 53.97
CA GLY A 728 51.08 41.29 55.23
C GLY A 728 52.52 41.69 55.49
N VAL A 729 53.11 42.64 54.76
CA VAL A 729 54.48 43.11 55.01
C VAL A 729 54.45 44.36 55.87
N ILE A 730 54.91 44.25 57.11
CA ILE A 730 55.03 45.37 58.03
C ILE A 730 56.40 46.01 57.81
N ASN A 731 56.39 47.27 57.40
CA ASN A 731 57.58 48.10 57.32
C ASN A 731 57.18 49.52 57.73
N LEU A 732 57.07 49.73 59.04
CA LEU A 732 56.64 50.98 59.64
C LEU A 732 57.79 51.66 60.36
N SER A 733 57.82 52.97 60.25
CA SER A 733 58.66 53.87 61.05
C SER A 733 57.73 54.96 61.55
N ILE A 734 57.45 54.96 62.84
CA ILE A 734 56.38 55.76 63.46
C ILE A 734 57.02 56.72 64.45
N ASP A 735 56.72 58.01 64.35
CA ASP A 735 57.20 58.97 65.35
C ASP A 735 56.60 58.68 66.73
N LEU A 736 57.44 58.70 67.76
CA LEU A 736 57.03 58.50 69.14
C LEU A 736 56.20 59.68 69.63
N PRO A 737 55.10 59.46 70.38
CA PRO A 737 54.32 60.55 70.95
C PRO A 737 55.18 61.48 71.81
N ALA A 738 54.88 62.79 71.82
CA ALA A 738 55.63 63.79 72.58
C ALA A 738 55.83 63.42 74.07
N LYS A 739 54.82 62.77 74.67
CA LYS A 739 54.82 62.30 76.06
C LYS A 739 55.81 61.17 76.35
N VAL A 740 56.32 60.48 75.33
CA VAL A 740 57.40 59.50 75.46
C VAL A 740 58.71 60.26 75.38
N THR A 741 59.18 60.75 76.53
CA THR A 741 60.44 61.52 76.66
C THR A 741 61.65 60.63 76.98
N ASN A 742 61.43 59.41 77.46
CA ASN A 742 62.48 58.44 77.78
C ASN A 742 62.00 57.00 77.54
N ILE A 743 62.89 56.14 77.04
CA ILE A 743 62.59 54.74 76.74
C ILE A 743 62.19 53.92 77.98
N LYS A 744 62.66 54.29 79.18
CA LYS A 744 62.25 53.65 80.45
C LYS A 744 60.73 53.73 80.69
N PHE A 745 60.05 54.68 80.06
CA PHE A 745 58.60 54.81 80.15
C PHE A 745 57.84 53.91 79.17
N ILE A 746 58.52 53.11 78.35
CA ILE A 746 57.88 52.10 77.49
C ILE A 746 58.05 50.74 78.18
N ASN A 747 56.96 50.24 78.75
CA ASN A 747 56.90 48.93 79.39
C ASN A 747 56.59 47.84 78.36
N ASN A 748 55.68 48.11 77.43
CA ASN A 748 55.31 47.16 76.39
C ASN A 748 54.82 47.85 75.11
N ILE A 749 54.94 47.11 74.02
CA ILE A 749 54.39 47.48 72.72
C ILE A 749 53.36 46.42 72.33
N THR A 750 52.15 46.85 71.99
CA THR A 750 51.08 45.98 71.48
C THR A 750 50.82 46.26 70.01
N LEU A 751 50.82 45.21 69.20
CA LEU A 751 50.41 45.25 67.80
C LEU A 751 49.06 44.54 67.65
N VAL A 752 48.07 45.20 67.05
CA VAL A 752 46.71 44.68 66.88
C VAL A 752 46.28 44.78 65.42
N THR A 753 45.93 43.67 64.79
CA THR A 753 45.29 43.70 63.46
C THR A 753 43.77 43.90 63.59
N GLY A 754 43.18 44.67 62.67
CA GLY A 754 41.73 44.84 62.58
C GLY A 754 41.03 43.64 61.92
N PRO A 755 39.72 43.43 62.17
CA PRO A 755 38.97 42.33 61.56
C PRO A 755 38.88 42.51 60.04
N ARG A 756 39.06 41.41 59.28
CA ARG A 756 38.84 41.38 57.83
C ARG A 756 37.79 40.35 57.45
N THR A 757 37.31 40.43 56.21
CA THR A 757 36.40 39.43 55.66
C THR A 757 37.06 38.05 55.55
N ALA A 758 38.38 37.97 55.32
CA ALA A 758 39.13 36.72 55.16
C ALA A 758 39.94 36.27 56.39
N TYR A 759 40.26 37.20 57.29
CA TYR A 759 41.22 36.99 58.37
C TYR A 759 40.66 37.45 59.71
N GLU A 760 40.99 36.72 60.78
CA GLU A 760 40.70 37.10 62.15
C GLU A 760 41.57 38.29 62.59
N ASN A 761 41.16 38.96 63.66
CA ASN A 761 42.01 39.92 64.34
C ASN A 761 43.05 39.18 65.21
N TYR A 762 44.21 39.79 65.39
CA TYR A 762 45.27 39.25 66.23
C TYR A 762 45.88 40.36 67.06
N ARG A 763 46.31 40.02 68.28
CA ARG A 763 46.97 40.93 69.20
C ARG A 763 48.21 40.24 69.75
N VAL A 764 49.34 40.93 69.70
CA VAL A 764 50.57 40.54 70.40
C VAL A 764 51.09 41.71 71.20
N THR A 765 51.46 41.47 72.46
CA THR A 765 52.12 42.44 73.33
C THR A 765 53.48 41.89 73.68
N THR A 766 54.53 42.69 73.52
CA THR A 766 55.90 42.31 73.89
C THR A 766 56.54 43.38 74.76
N THR A 767 57.30 42.94 75.74
CA THR A 767 58.26 43.75 76.51
C THR A 767 59.66 43.68 75.90
N ASN A 768 59.87 42.74 74.97
CA ASN A 768 61.13 42.51 74.29
C ASN A 768 61.16 43.28 72.96
N PHE A 769 61.89 44.40 72.95
CA PHE A 769 62.16 45.26 71.81
C PHE A 769 63.53 45.91 72.00
N GLU A 770 64.20 46.19 70.89
CA GLU A 770 65.50 46.84 70.90
C GLU A 770 65.37 48.25 71.45
N LYS A 771 66.27 48.60 72.37
CA LYS A 771 66.40 49.93 72.94
C LYS A 771 67.63 50.57 72.32
N ALA A 772 67.41 51.42 71.33
CA ALA A 772 68.46 52.13 70.60
C ALA A 772 68.48 53.61 70.96
#